data_AF-A0A3N9NRA8-F1
#
_entry.id   AF-A0A3N9NRA8-F1
#
_cell.length_a   1.000
_cell.length_b   1.000
_cell.length_c   1.000
_cell.angle_alpha   90.00
_cell.angle_beta   90.00
_cell.angle_gamma   90.00
#
_symmetry.space_group_name_H-M   'P 1'
#
loop_
_entity.id
_entity.type
_entity.pdbx_description
1 polymer ?
#
loop_
_entity_poly.entity_id
_entity_poly.type
_entity_poly.pdbx_seq_one_letter_code
_entity_poly.pdbx_strand_id
1 'polypeptide(L)'
;MKKLIFSSMIFFLVYSVWSQEEPAGLRRYAIFAGSNNGGDERVHLIYAETDAKAMYEVLAEIGGLSPSDTILLTDPDIDEIRQAFTTIQTSIARDKEKNRRSEFIFYYSGHSDESGILPGGDLFEYSELRNEIDKMNTEVKIAVLDSCSSGSFTRLKGGVKKAPFLIDESSDTKGHAFLTSSSENEAAQESDSIEGSFFTHYLITALRGAADSTQDGTVTLTEAYSFAADETLARTTSSIAGAQHPSYSINLTGSGDLVLTDLREIVSSISIDKEIDGRIFFRDSSDRLVIEFRKRAGIPVAISLPGGVYSVDLETDRGLSSTVITISRGDVRLANEAFAPVERSFARVRGGEIEPESSVESDLEKRMSEIRAEINNRVYEEEDLDWNIPVPGIDLDNGVYEDTDAELDEVERSLEKKMEEIRGILDDKFGKGKTSENETPSEDIIVLQQPVLEHKLIGIGFTPTSGSSDDVVNFSVGFIPKPFAVYGLSAGFMTMTHQDAYGVQIGALSNQSGRDNYGVQVSSIYNIVNRNLWGASLSGVFNLTNGTVHGLQGAGVFNISSYKLIGVQASAVFNITKNFSYGAQAAAVFNITNGTMAGLQAAGIFNIADGYLHGLQAAGIFNVAQNINGIQAGLINVGGIVNGMQIGLININEDINGLPLGLITISKNGIMDFGGWYENSGFFYTGIQTGSKNFYNFAYVAFPTNAPESVLAAGIGVGARINLRAFYFDLDASVKNVAVGNDYGAAIKHTFTADVLNSIYPNARISAGLKLFKVLTIYGGMSLDMHLPGITNRSEYFHNSDEPLVIHNLENGDGILEIHPKWFGGLKINL
;
A
#
# COMPACT_ATOMS: atom_id res chain seq x y z
N MET A 1 -69.90 24.96 23.70
CA MET A 1 -68.62 25.73 23.64
C MET A 1 -67.36 24.96 24.07
N LYS A 2 -67.41 23.68 24.48
CA LYS A 2 -66.19 22.86 24.73
C LYS A 2 -65.78 21.93 23.57
N LYS A 3 -66.59 21.81 22.51
CA LYS A 3 -66.25 21.02 21.29
C LYS A 3 -65.66 21.85 20.14
N LEU A 4 -65.71 23.19 20.19
CA LEU A 4 -65.09 24.04 19.16
C LEU A 4 -63.61 24.35 19.43
N ILE A 5 -63.18 24.30 20.70
CA ILE A 5 -61.79 24.56 21.11
C ILE A 5 -60.89 23.34 20.82
N PHE A 6 -61.44 22.13 20.90
CA PHE A 6 -60.67 20.90 20.65
C PHE A 6 -60.40 20.66 19.15
N SER A 7 -61.30 21.11 18.26
CA SER A 7 -61.10 20.97 16.81
C SER A 7 -60.12 22.00 16.24
N SER A 8 -60.01 23.18 16.85
CA SER A 8 -59.03 24.21 16.43
C SER A 8 -57.60 23.89 16.89
N MET A 9 -57.44 23.15 18.00
CA MET A 9 -56.11 22.74 18.49
C MET A 9 -55.52 21.58 17.67
N ILE A 10 -56.36 20.70 17.11
CA ILE A 10 -55.91 19.60 16.25
C ILE A 10 -55.55 20.11 14.85
N PHE A 11 -56.22 21.14 14.34
CA PHE A 11 -55.84 21.74 13.05
C PHE A 11 -54.51 22.52 13.12
N PHE A 12 -54.18 23.12 14.28
CA PHE A 12 -52.87 23.75 14.49
C PHE A 12 -51.75 22.75 14.80
N LEU A 13 -52.07 21.58 15.38
CA LEU A 13 -51.10 20.50 15.57
C LEU A 13 -50.79 19.71 14.29
N VAL A 14 -51.70 19.67 13.32
CA VAL A 14 -51.49 18.96 12.04
C VAL A 14 -50.76 19.85 11.00
N TYR A 15 -50.82 21.18 11.12
CA TYR A 15 -50.01 22.09 10.29
C TYR A 15 -48.57 22.30 10.80
N SER A 16 -48.27 21.93 12.05
CA SER A 16 -46.92 22.03 12.62
C SER A 16 -46.11 20.73 12.51
N VAL A 17 -46.66 19.69 11.88
CA VAL A 17 -45.99 18.38 11.64
C VAL A 17 -45.53 18.21 10.19
N TRP A 18 -45.57 19.28 9.37
CA TRP A 18 -44.95 19.33 8.04
C TRP A 18 -43.84 20.40 7.94
N SER A 19 -43.18 20.65 9.07
CA SER A 19 -41.80 21.15 9.07
C SER A 19 -40.94 19.95 9.48
N GLN A 20 -40.60 19.10 8.53
CA GLN A 20 -39.39 18.30 8.72
C GLN A 20 -38.25 19.31 8.82
N GLU A 21 -37.83 19.64 10.03
CA GLU A 21 -36.44 20.02 10.26
C GLU A 21 -35.63 18.82 9.78
N GLU A 22 -35.19 18.86 8.52
CA GLU A 22 -34.12 17.97 8.08
C GLU A 22 -32.99 18.08 9.10
N PRO A 23 -32.36 16.95 9.49
CA PRO A 23 -31.23 16.97 10.39
C PRO A 23 -30.20 17.99 9.89
N ALA A 24 -29.43 18.60 10.79
CA ALA A 24 -28.39 19.58 10.48
C ALA A 24 -27.35 18.96 9.53
N GLY A 25 -27.67 18.92 8.25
CA GLY A 25 -26.98 18.16 7.22
C GLY A 25 -26.19 19.08 6.31
N LEU A 26 -25.14 18.50 5.74
CA LEU A 26 -24.35 19.08 4.68
C LEU A 26 -25.23 19.40 3.46
N ARG A 27 -25.11 20.61 2.90
CA ARG A 27 -25.79 21.01 1.68
C ARG A 27 -24.80 21.35 0.57
N ARG A 28 -24.94 20.70 -0.58
CA ARG A 28 -24.06 20.87 -1.73
C ARG A 28 -24.73 21.67 -2.83
N TYR A 29 -23.98 22.61 -3.39
CA TYR A 29 -24.34 23.35 -4.58
C TYR A 29 -23.34 23.01 -5.69
N ALA A 30 -23.79 22.86 -6.93
CA ALA A 30 -22.87 22.48 -7.99
C ALA A 30 -23.16 23.09 -9.36
N ILE A 31 -22.10 23.25 -10.14
CA ILE A 31 -22.14 23.57 -11.56
C ILE A 31 -21.30 22.50 -12.28
N PHE A 32 -21.91 21.78 -13.22
CA PHE A 32 -21.25 20.86 -14.13
C PHE A 32 -21.35 21.43 -15.53
N ALA A 33 -20.21 21.62 -16.20
CA ALA A 33 -20.16 22.12 -17.56
C ALA A 33 -19.32 21.17 -18.44
N GLY A 34 -19.91 20.69 -19.52
CA GLY A 34 -19.21 19.95 -20.56
C GLY A 34 -19.24 20.74 -21.87
N SER A 35 -18.09 20.99 -22.48
CA SER A 35 -17.97 21.76 -23.73
C SER A 35 -17.16 20.96 -24.75
N ASN A 36 -17.87 20.35 -25.70
CA ASN A 36 -17.28 19.68 -26.84
C ASN A 36 -16.73 20.68 -27.87
N ASN A 37 -17.38 21.84 -27.99
CA ASN A 37 -16.96 22.92 -28.87
C ASN A 37 -15.87 23.81 -28.22
N GLY A 38 -14.66 23.81 -28.81
CA GLY A 38 -13.54 24.68 -28.42
C GLY A 38 -13.21 25.78 -29.43
N GLY A 39 -14.13 26.10 -30.34
CA GLY A 39 -13.97 27.10 -31.39
C GLY A 39 -13.42 26.54 -32.72
N ASP A 40 -13.45 27.38 -33.76
CA ASP A 40 -13.20 26.99 -35.16
C ASP A 40 -11.79 26.42 -35.44
N GLU A 41 -10.80 26.72 -34.59
CA GLU A 41 -9.41 26.27 -34.75
C GLU A 41 -9.09 24.93 -34.03
N ARG A 42 -10.05 24.35 -33.30
CA ARG A 42 -9.85 23.14 -32.49
C ARG A 42 -10.74 21.99 -32.94
N VAL A 43 -10.29 20.77 -32.66
CA VAL A 43 -11.07 19.55 -32.90
C VAL A 43 -12.24 19.52 -31.93
N HIS A 44 -13.42 19.19 -32.43
CA HIS A 44 -14.60 18.98 -31.60
C HIS A 44 -14.40 17.71 -30.74
N LEU A 45 -14.54 17.82 -29.43
CA LEU A 45 -14.47 16.66 -28.52
C LEU A 45 -15.74 15.82 -28.66
N ILE A 46 -15.68 14.58 -28.20
CA ILE A 46 -16.81 13.65 -28.29
C ILE A 46 -17.51 13.52 -26.93
N TYR A 47 -16.75 13.52 -25.83
CA TYR A 47 -17.25 13.03 -24.54
C TYR A 47 -17.33 14.06 -23.41
N ALA A 48 -17.00 15.34 -23.65
CA ALA A 48 -16.95 16.34 -22.57
C ALA A 48 -18.33 16.56 -21.91
N GLU A 49 -19.41 16.58 -22.71
CA GLU A 49 -20.78 16.66 -22.21
C GLU A 49 -21.21 15.41 -21.43
N THR A 50 -20.84 14.23 -21.93
CA THR A 50 -21.19 12.96 -21.27
C THR A 50 -20.45 12.80 -19.95
N ASP A 51 -19.19 13.24 -19.88
CA ASP A 51 -18.37 13.27 -18.68
C ASP A 51 -18.99 14.17 -17.60
N ALA A 52 -19.38 15.41 -17.96
CA ALA A 52 -20.05 16.33 -17.04
C ALA A 52 -21.37 15.77 -16.51
N LYS A 53 -22.15 15.12 -17.38
CA LYS A 53 -23.40 14.47 -17.00
C LYS A 53 -23.18 13.27 -16.07
N ALA A 54 -22.21 12.41 -16.39
CA ALA A 54 -21.92 11.21 -15.58
C ALA A 54 -21.41 11.58 -14.18
N MET A 55 -20.58 12.63 -14.08
CA MET A 55 -20.12 13.15 -12.80
C MET A 55 -21.27 13.73 -11.96
N TYR A 56 -22.18 14.48 -12.59
CA TYR A 56 -23.41 14.95 -11.94
C TYR A 56 -24.25 13.79 -11.40
N GLU A 57 -24.49 12.76 -12.22
CA GLU A 57 -25.32 11.61 -11.85
C GLU A 57 -24.75 10.88 -10.62
N VAL A 58 -23.44 10.63 -10.57
CA VAL A 58 -22.78 9.98 -9.42
C VAL A 58 -22.96 10.80 -8.15
N LEU A 59 -22.70 12.11 -8.20
CA LEU A 59 -22.83 12.95 -7.00
C LEU A 59 -24.29 13.15 -6.57
N ALA A 60 -25.24 13.13 -7.52
CA ALA A 60 -26.66 13.16 -7.21
C ALA A 60 -27.15 11.84 -6.60
N GLU A 61 -26.59 10.71 -7.02
CA GLU A 61 -26.94 9.37 -6.50
C GLU A 61 -26.38 9.13 -5.10
N ILE A 62 -25.09 9.42 -4.89
CA ILE A 62 -24.33 8.93 -3.71
C ILE A 62 -23.49 10.02 -3.03
N GLY A 63 -23.48 11.22 -3.58
CA GLY A 63 -22.76 12.38 -3.04
C GLY A 63 -23.68 13.39 -2.34
N GLY A 64 -24.94 13.06 -2.05
CA GLY A 64 -25.86 13.99 -1.37
C GLY A 64 -26.14 15.29 -2.12
N LEU A 65 -25.94 15.31 -3.44
CA LEU A 65 -26.18 16.48 -4.28
C LEU A 65 -27.66 16.57 -4.70
N SER A 66 -28.32 17.69 -4.38
CA SER A 66 -29.70 17.90 -4.81
C SER A 66 -29.79 18.44 -6.24
N PRO A 67 -30.67 17.89 -7.10
CA PRO A 67 -30.95 18.46 -8.42
C PRO A 67 -31.44 19.92 -8.37
N SER A 68 -32.07 20.36 -7.27
CA SER A 68 -32.56 21.74 -7.13
C SER A 68 -31.45 22.77 -6.87
N ASP A 69 -30.28 22.29 -6.42
CA ASP A 69 -29.12 23.11 -6.06
C ASP A 69 -27.96 22.92 -7.06
N THR A 70 -28.27 22.37 -8.24
CA THR A 70 -27.30 22.00 -9.28
C THR A 70 -27.69 22.60 -10.64
N ILE A 71 -26.68 23.02 -11.41
CA ILE A 71 -26.84 23.40 -12.82
C ILE A 71 -25.92 22.52 -13.66
N LEU A 72 -26.48 21.84 -14.66
CA LEU A 72 -25.76 21.10 -15.69
C LEU A 72 -25.83 21.88 -17.01
N LEU A 73 -24.68 22.17 -17.59
CA LEU A 73 -24.51 22.92 -18.82
C LEU A 73 -23.85 22.03 -19.89
N THR A 74 -24.42 22.04 -21.10
CA THR A 74 -23.94 21.28 -22.26
C THR A 74 -23.61 22.25 -23.38
N ASP A 75 -22.35 22.24 -23.84
CA ASP A 75 -21.78 23.20 -24.79
C ASP A 75 -22.09 24.68 -24.44
N PRO A 76 -21.84 25.11 -23.18
CA PRO A 76 -22.15 26.47 -22.79
C PRO A 76 -21.21 27.50 -23.41
N ASP A 77 -21.70 28.73 -23.55
CA ASP A 77 -20.85 29.91 -23.69
C ASP A 77 -20.39 30.48 -22.32
N ILE A 78 -19.51 31.48 -22.35
CA ILE A 78 -19.00 32.11 -21.11
C ILE A 78 -20.13 32.77 -20.31
N ASP A 79 -21.09 33.41 -20.98
CA ASP A 79 -22.16 34.16 -20.33
C ASP A 79 -23.15 33.21 -19.64
N GLU A 80 -23.41 32.03 -20.20
CA GLU A 80 -24.17 30.95 -19.57
C GLU A 80 -23.47 30.43 -18.30
N ILE A 81 -22.15 30.25 -18.35
CA ILE A 81 -21.38 29.87 -17.14
C ILE A 81 -21.47 30.98 -16.08
N ARG A 82 -21.28 32.25 -16.45
CA ARG A 82 -21.42 33.40 -15.52
C ARG A 82 -22.82 33.48 -14.92
N GLN A 83 -23.84 33.22 -15.72
CA GLN A 83 -25.23 33.18 -15.26
C GLN A 83 -25.46 32.02 -14.28
N ALA A 84 -24.84 30.86 -14.49
CA ALA A 84 -24.88 29.75 -13.56
C ALA A 84 -24.22 30.10 -12.22
N PHE A 85 -23.04 30.72 -12.21
CA PHE A 85 -22.39 31.23 -10.99
C PHE A 85 -23.33 32.20 -10.24
N THR A 86 -23.94 33.15 -10.94
CA THR A 86 -24.89 34.12 -10.35
C THR A 86 -26.12 33.43 -9.74
N THR A 87 -26.65 32.42 -10.42
CA THR A 87 -27.84 31.66 -9.99
C THR A 87 -27.56 30.84 -8.73
N ILE A 88 -26.41 30.14 -8.70
CA ILE A 88 -25.99 29.36 -7.53
C ILE A 88 -25.64 30.28 -6.36
N GLN A 89 -24.96 31.41 -6.60
CA GLN A 89 -24.66 32.39 -5.56
C GLN A 89 -25.93 32.92 -4.89
N THR A 90 -26.98 33.19 -5.68
CA THR A 90 -28.29 33.61 -5.18
C THR A 90 -28.94 32.52 -4.32
N SER A 91 -28.82 31.26 -4.74
CA SER A 91 -29.34 30.10 -4.00
C SER A 91 -28.61 29.90 -2.66
N ILE A 92 -27.28 29.99 -2.64
CA ILE A 92 -26.46 29.95 -1.43
C ILE A 92 -26.85 31.09 -0.48
N ALA A 93 -27.00 32.32 -0.99
CA ALA A 93 -27.37 33.48 -0.17
C ALA A 93 -28.74 33.32 0.49
N ARG A 94 -29.73 32.77 -0.23
CA ARG A 94 -31.07 32.47 0.30
C ARG A 94 -31.04 31.43 1.42
N ASP A 95 -30.16 30.44 1.32
CA ASP A 95 -30.13 29.31 2.25
C ASP A 95 -29.20 29.52 3.47
N LYS A 96 -28.35 30.56 3.44
CA LYS A 96 -27.41 30.91 4.53
C LYS A 96 -28.09 31.12 5.89
N GLU A 97 -29.36 31.54 5.92
CA GLU A 97 -30.13 31.75 7.16
C GLU A 97 -30.44 30.44 7.93
N LYS A 98 -30.23 29.27 7.31
CA LYS A 98 -30.60 27.96 7.89
C LYS A 98 -29.50 27.27 8.71
N ASN A 99 -28.35 27.92 8.91
CA ASN A 99 -27.22 27.43 9.72
C ASN A 99 -26.75 25.99 9.37
N ARG A 100 -26.74 25.65 8.07
CA ARG A 100 -26.26 24.36 7.55
C ARG A 100 -24.84 24.49 7.00
N ARG A 101 -24.04 23.43 7.18
CA ARG A 101 -22.74 23.28 6.50
C ARG A 101 -22.95 23.27 4.99
N SER A 102 -22.15 24.03 4.24
CA SER A 102 -22.34 24.19 2.80
C SER A 102 -21.06 24.00 2.01
N GLU A 103 -21.16 23.30 0.88
CA GLU A 103 -20.07 23.04 -0.06
C GLU A 103 -20.48 23.46 -1.46
N PHE A 104 -19.51 23.93 -2.25
CA PHE A 104 -19.70 24.25 -3.66
C PHE A 104 -18.78 23.40 -4.53
N ILE A 105 -19.31 22.80 -5.58
CA ILE A 105 -18.58 21.98 -6.54
C ILE A 105 -18.67 22.60 -7.94
N PHE A 106 -17.54 22.90 -8.54
CA PHE A 106 -17.45 23.27 -9.95
C PHE A 106 -16.73 22.16 -10.72
N TYR A 107 -17.37 21.65 -11.76
CA TYR A 107 -16.78 20.66 -12.66
C TYR A 107 -16.81 21.20 -14.09
N TYR A 108 -15.68 21.15 -14.77
CA TYR A 108 -15.57 21.48 -16.19
C TYR A 108 -14.83 20.38 -16.93
N SER A 109 -15.39 19.91 -18.04
CA SER A 109 -14.69 19.09 -19.04
C SER A 109 -14.77 19.78 -20.39
N GLY A 110 -13.65 19.89 -21.10
CA GLY A 110 -13.59 20.58 -22.39
C GLY A 110 -12.21 21.06 -22.78
N HIS A 111 -12.16 22.02 -23.71
CA HIS A 111 -10.91 22.63 -24.15
C HIS A 111 -10.38 23.66 -23.15
N SER A 112 -9.06 23.73 -23.03
CA SER A 112 -8.38 24.82 -22.32
C SER A 112 -6.98 25.04 -22.88
N ASP A 113 -6.38 26.15 -22.49
CA ASP A 113 -4.98 26.48 -22.74
C ASP A 113 -4.28 26.93 -21.46
N GLU A 114 -3.10 27.52 -21.59
CA GLU A 114 -2.29 28.01 -20.46
C GLU A 114 -2.98 29.16 -19.68
N SER A 115 -3.91 29.87 -20.33
CA SER A 115 -4.55 31.10 -19.83
C SER A 115 -5.95 30.86 -19.24
N GLY A 116 -6.69 29.87 -19.74
CA GLY A 116 -8.05 29.61 -19.25
C GLY A 116 -8.76 28.44 -19.94
N ILE A 117 -10.02 28.25 -19.54
CA ILE A 117 -10.93 27.30 -20.19
C ILE A 117 -11.58 27.95 -21.42
N LEU A 118 -12.00 27.15 -22.39
CA LEU A 118 -12.47 27.61 -23.71
C LEU A 118 -13.91 27.14 -24.03
N PRO A 119 -14.91 27.48 -23.19
CA PRO A 119 -16.31 27.15 -23.45
C PRO A 119 -16.81 27.85 -24.73
N GLY A 120 -17.32 27.08 -25.69
CA GLY A 120 -17.75 27.60 -26.99
C GLY A 120 -16.63 28.22 -27.85
N GLY A 121 -15.36 28.08 -27.43
CA GLY A 121 -14.19 28.66 -28.10
C GLY A 121 -13.73 30.04 -27.60
N ASP A 122 -14.47 30.66 -26.69
CA ASP A 122 -14.07 31.93 -26.08
C ASP A 122 -13.22 31.70 -24.82
N LEU A 123 -12.22 32.55 -24.58
CA LEU A 123 -11.33 32.44 -23.41
C LEU A 123 -12.00 32.93 -22.13
N PHE A 124 -12.19 32.01 -21.18
CA PHE A 124 -12.53 32.33 -19.80
C PHE A 124 -11.29 32.11 -18.91
N GLU A 125 -10.62 33.21 -18.55
CA GLU A 125 -9.33 33.16 -17.85
C GLU A 125 -9.41 32.44 -16.50
N TYR A 126 -8.37 31.67 -16.16
CA TYR A 126 -8.26 31.01 -14.85
C TYR A 126 -8.34 31.98 -13.67
N SER A 127 -7.86 33.22 -13.86
CA SER A 127 -7.91 34.27 -12.84
C SER A 127 -9.35 34.72 -12.56
N GLU A 128 -10.17 34.83 -13.61
CA GLU A 128 -11.57 35.19 -13.54
C GLU A 128 -12.40 34.03 -12.98
N LEU A 129 -12.21 32.81 -13.50
CA LEU A 129 -12.87 31.60 -13.01
C LEU A 129 -12.61 31.37 -11.52
N ARG A 130 -11.35 31.51 -11.07
CA ARG A 130 -10.99 31.40 -9.65
C ARG A 130 -11.70 32.44 -8.80
N ASN A 131 -11.81 33.67 -9.29
CA ASN A 131 -12.52 34.73 -8.59
C ASN A 131 -14.03 34.42 -8.45
N GLU A 132 -14.66 33.84 -9.48
CA GLU A 132 -16.05 33.38 -9.39
C GLU A 132 -16.24 32.26 -8.36
N ILE A 133 -15.34 31.28 -8.32
CA ILE A 133 -15.35 30.21 -7.30
C ILE A 133 -15.11 30.78 -5.90
N ASP A 134 -14.17 31.71 -5.74
CA ASP A 134 -13.84 32.31 -4.45
C ASP A 134 -15.00 33.15 -3.89
N LYS A 135 -15.81 33.79 -4.75
CA LYS A 135 -17.04 34.53 -4.38
C LYS A 135 -18.17 33.65 -3.86
N MET A 136 -18.11 32.33 -4.05
CA MET A 136 -19.09 31.42 -3.48
C MET A 136 -18.95 31.42 -1.97
N ASN A 137 -20.00 31.80 -1.26
CA ASN A 137 -19.96 31.94 0.19
C ASN A 137 -20.36 30.62 0.89
N THR A 138 -19.59 29.57 0.60
CA THR A 138 -19.67 28.22 1.21
C THR A 138 -18.44 27.94 2.08
N GLU A 139 -18.51 26.91 2.93
CA GLU A 139 -17.39 26.53 3.81
C GLU A 139 -16.27 25.84 3.04
N VAL A 140 -16.61 24.97 2.09
CA VAL A 140 -15.67 24.30 1.19
C VAL A 140 -16.02 24.60 -0.26
N LYS A 141 -14.99 24.75 -1.10
CA LYS A 141 -15.10 24.85 -2.56
C LYS A 141 -14.23 23.78 -3.21
N ILE A 142 -14.80 23.02 -4.12
CA ILE A 142 -14.10 22.02 -4.91
C ILE A 142 -14.20 22.46 -6.37
N ALA A 143 -13.08 22.52 -7.08
CA ALA A 143 -13.11 22.66 -8.53
C ALA A 143 -12.35 21.53 -9.19
N VAL A 144 -12.95 20.88 -10.18
CA VAL A 144 -12.36 19.81 -10.98
C VAL A 144 -12.35 20.26 -12.43
N LEU A 145 -11.15 20.36 -13.01
CA LEU A 145 -10.96 20.77 -14.40
C LEU A 145 -10.37 19.59 -15.18
N ASP A 146 -11.18 19.01 -16.06
CA ASP A 146 -10.78 17.96 -16.98
C ASP A 146 -10.51 18.54 -18.37
N SER A 147 -9.31 19.12 -18.51
CA SER A 147 -8.92 19.84 -19.72
C SER A 147 -7.40 19.99 -19.82
N CYS A 148 -6.85 20.10 -21.04
CA CYS A 148 -5.41 20.19 -21.30
C CYS A 148 -4.76 21.44 -20.69
N SER A 149 -3.54 21.34 -20.14
CA SER A 149 -2.81 22.50 -19.58
C SER A 149 -3.49 23.20 -18.40
N SER A 150 -4.49 22.56 -17.76
CA SER A 150 -5.18 23.08 -16.57
C SER A 150 -4.32 23.12 -15.30
N GLY A 151 -3.13 22.51 -15.31
CA GLY A 151 -2.19 22.55 -14.20
C GLY A 151 -1.80 23.97 -13.74
N SER A 152 -1.89 24.98 -14.60
CA SER A 152 -1.59 26.39 -14.25
C SER A 152 -2.62 26.98 -13.27
N PHE A 153 -3.84 26.47 -13.27
CA PHE A 153 -4.89 26.80 -12.30
C PHE A 153 -4.47 26.48 -10.84
N THR A 154 -3.75 25.37 -10.64
CA THR A 154 -3.32 24.91 -9.30
C THR A 154 -2.13 25.68 -8.71
N ARG A 155 -1.30 26.33 -9.55
CA ARG A 155 -0.03 26.99 -9.16
C ARG A 155 -0.16 28.46 -8.79
N LEU A 156 -1.33 29.07 -8.96
CA LEU A 156 -1.57 30.47 -8.62
C LEU A 156 -1.44 30.72 -7.09
N LYS A 157 -0.31 31.31 -6.68
CA LYS A 157 0.08 31.90 -5.37
C LYS A 157 0.02 31.02 -4.10
N GLY A 158 1.19 30.73 -3.53
CA GLY A 158 1.48 30.81 -2.08
C GLY A 158 1.04 29.67 -1.14
N GLY A 159 0.40 28.60 -1.64
CA GLY A 159 -0.01 27.46 -0.80
C GLY A 159 1.12 26.46 -0.55
N VAL A 160 1.32 26.07 0.71
CA VAL A 160 2.21 24.95 1.09
C VAL A 160 1.37 23.67 1.14
N LYS A 161 1.82 22.62 0.46
CA LYS A 161 1.19 21.28 0.50
C LYS A 161 1.13 20.78 1.96
N LYS A 162 -0.04 20.37 2.43
CA LYS A 162 -0.20 19.76 3.76
C LYS A 162 -1.13 18.56 3.65
N ALA A 163 -0.67 17.40 4.11
CA ALA A 163 -1.49 16.20 4.18
C ALA A 163 -2.61 16.38 5.22
N PRO A 164 -3.85 15.96 4.94
CA PRO A 164 -4.93 15.91 5.92
C PRO A 164 -4.56 14.99 7.09
N PHE A 165 -4.82 15.43 8.32
CA PHE A 165 -4.68 14.61 9.52
C PHE A 165 -5.90 13.69 9.67
N LEU A 166 -5.65 12.47 10.17
CA LEU A 166 -6.61 11.39 10.39
C LEU A 166 -7.86 11.80 11.21
N ILE A 167 -9.00 11.36 10.68
CA ILE A 167 -10.33 10.98 11.25
C ILE A 167 -10.75 11.55 12.62
N ASP A 168 -11.81 12.36 12.57
CA ASP A 168 -12.91 12.39 13.57
C ASP A 168 -14.22 12.65 12.79
N GLU A 169 -15.35 12.05 13.20
CA GLU A 169 -16.66 12.12 12.50
C GLU A 169 -17.37 13.49 12.62
N SER A 170 -16.64 14.55 12.95
CA SER A 170 -17.10 15.93 12.84
C SER A 170 -16.22 16.69 11.84
N SER A 171 -16.63 16.68 10.58
CA SER A 171 -15.95 17.41 9.51
C SER A 171 -16.24 18.90 9.66
N ASP A 172 -15.33 19.61 10.32
CA ASP A 172 -15.35 21.09 10.44
C ASP A 172 -14.31 21.69 9.47
N THR A 173 -14.28 21.16 8.25
CA THR A 173 -13.31 21.51 7.20
C THR A 173 -13.76 22.75 6.43
N LYS A 174 -12.85 23.72 6.25
CA LYS A 174 -13.04 24.96 5.48
C LYS A 174 -11.91 25.18 4.48
N GLY A 175 -12.19 25.75 3.31
CA GLY A 175 -11.16 26.11 2.33
C GLY A 175 -11.47 25.72 0.89
N HIS A 176 -10.45 25.42 0.09
CA HIS A 176 -10.60 25.01 -1.32
C HIS A 176 -9.77 23.78 -1.68
N ALA A 177 -10.29 23.01 -2.64
CA ALA A 177 -9.61 21.92 -3.31
C ALA A 177 -9.74 22.08 -4.83
N PHE A 178 -8.62 22.12 -5.54
CA PHE A 178 -8.58 22.20 -6.99
C PHE A 178 -7.89 20.97 -7.56
N LEU A 179 -8.57 20.26 -8.45
CA LEU A 179 -8.10 19.05 -9.12
C LEU A 179 -8.05 19.30 -10.63
N THR A 180 -7.01 18.79 -11.30
CA THR A 180 -6.87 18.91 -12.75
C THR A 180 -6.50 17.56 -13.36
N SER A 181 -7.03 17.26 -14.55
CA SER A 181 -6.78 15.97 -15.20
C SER A 181 -5.37 15.83 -15.78
N SER A 182 -4.65 16.93 -16.03
CA SER A 182 -3.26 16.90 -16.49
C SER A 182 -2.39 18.00 -15.88
N SER A 183 -1.07 17.85 -16.05
CA SER A 183 -0.08 18.89 -15.74
C SER A 183 0.00 19.96 -16.84
N GLU A 184 0.64 21.11 -16.57
CA GLU A 184 0.71 22.28 -17.48
C GLU A 184 1.16 21.93 -18.92
N ASN A 185 2.04 20.94 -19.08
CA ASN A 185 2.62 20.54 -20.37
C ASN A 185 2.15 19.16 -20.87
N GLU A 186 1.03 18.66 -20.35
CA GLU A 186 0.51 17.34 -20.68
C GLU A 186 -0.91 17.42 -21.25
N ALA A 187 -1.18 16.59 -22.26
CA ALA A 187 -2.50 16.47 -22.87
C ALA A 187 -3.45 15.69 -21.96
N ALA A 188 -4.65 16.23 -21.75
CA ALA A 188 -5.80 15.44 -21.31
C ALA A 188 -6.34 14.64 -22.50
N GLN A 189 -6.70 13.38 -22.26
CA GLN A 189 -7.04 12.42 -23.31
C GLN A 189 -8.45 11.85 -23.13
N GLU A 190 -9.18 11.69 -24.24
CA GLU A 190 -10.43 10.94 -24.33
C GLU A 190 -10.24 9.62 -25.09
N SER A 191 -11.10 8.63 -24.83
CA SER A 191 -11.04 7.34 -25.50
C SER A 191 -12.41 6.77 -25.80
N ASP A 192 -12.61 6.36 -27.06
CA ASP A 192 -13.80 5.65 -27.53
C ASP A 192 -14.04 4.33 -26.77
N SER A 193 -12.97 3.70 -26.25
CA SER A 193 -13.08 2.42 -25.56
C SER A 193 -13.71 2.52 -24.17
N ILE A 194 -13.59 3.69 -23.53
CA ILE A 194 -14.19 4.01 -22.23
C ILE A 194 -15.33 5.03 -22.33
N GLU A 195 -15.62 5.50 -23.55
CA GLU A 195 -16.62 6.54 -23.87
C GLU A 195 -16.50 7.81 -23.00
N GLY A 196 -15.26 8.25 -22.74
CA GLY A 196 -14.99 9.35 -21.81
C GLY A 196 -13.52 9.76 -21.76
N SER A 197 -13.22 10.79 -20.97
CA SER A 197 -11.85 11.09 -20.55
C SER A 197 -11.34 10.08 -19.53
N PHE A 198 -10.03 9.80 -19.55
CA PHE A 198 -9.45 8.86 -18.59
C PHE A 198 -9.61 9.32 -17.13
N PHE A 199 -9.35 10.60 -16.86
CA PHE A 199 -9.40 11.12 -15.50
C PHE A 199 -10.81 11.11 -14.94
N THR A 200 -11.80 11.60 -15.70
CA THR A 200 -13.19 11.64 -15.24
C THR A 200 -13.75 10.23 -15.06
N HIS A 201 -13.46 9.31 -15.99
CA HIS A 201 -13.88 7.92 -15.88
C HIS A 201 -13.37 7.26 -14.58
N TYR A 202 -12.09 7.42 -14.26
CA TYR A 202 -11.53 6.83 -13.04
C TYR A 202 -11.92 7.59 -11.77
N LEU A 203 -12.17 8.89 -11.84
CA LEU A 203 -12.71 9.65 -10.72
C LEU A 203 -14.15 9.21 -10.39
N ILE A 204 -14.98 8.99 -11.41
CA ILE A 204 -16.33 8.41 -11.24
C ILE A 204 -16.23 7.00 -10.63
N THR A 205 -15.34 6.15 -11.14
CA THR A 205 -15.12 4.81 -10.60
C THR A 205 -14.69 4.87 -9.13
N ALA A 206 -13.82 5.81 -8.79
CA ALA A 206 -13.38 6.05 -7.42
C ALA A 206 -14.55 6.44 -6.51
N LEU A 207 -15.34 7.45 -6.91
CA LEU A 207 -16.50 7.95 -6.16
C LEU A 207 -17.57 6.88 -5.96
N ARG A 208 -17.70 5.94 -6.89
CA ARG A 208 -18.61 4.78 -6.77
C ARG A 208 -18.14 3.73 -5.76
N GLY A 209 -16.95 3.85 -5.19
CA GLY A 209 -16.46 3.02 -4.07
C GLY A 209 -15.18 2.24 -4.36
N ALA A 210 -14.67 2.25 -5.60
CA ALA A 210 -13.44 1.53 -5.92
C ALA A 210 -12.20 2.07 -5.16
N ALA A 211 -12.31 3.29 -4.64
CA ALA A 211 -11.27 3.98 -3.89
C ALA A 211 -11.43 3.90 -2.36
N ASP A 212 -12.51 3.28 -1.83
CA ASP A 212 -12.70 3.10 -0.38
C ASP A 212 -11.65 2.10 0.17
N SER A 213 -10.48 2.64 0.48
CA SER A 213 -9.30 1.89 0.91
C SER A 213 -9.34 1.57 2.40
N THR A 214 -10.04 2.42 3.17
CA THR A 214 -10.22 2.29 4.62
C THR A 214 -11.36 1.34 5.00
N GLN A 215 -12.24 1.02 4.04
CA GLN A 215 -13.42 0.18 4.20
C GLN A 215 -14.43 0.73 5.22
N ASP A 216 -14.48 2.06 5.36
CA ASP A 216 -15.44 2.73 6.25
C ASP A 216 -16.79 3.01 5.57
N GLY A 217 -16.91 2.66 4.28
CA GLY A 217 -18.10 2.86 3.48
C GLY A 217 -18.25 4.30 2.97
N THR A 218 -17.20 5.12 3.05
CA THR A 218 -17.16 6.46 2.49
C THR A 218 -15.97 6.59 1.54
N VAL A 219 -16.05 7.52 0.58
CA VAL A 219 -14.90 7.85 -0.27
C VAL A 219 -14.52 9.29 -0.04
N THR A 220 -13.29 9.52 0.41
CA THR A 220 -12.77 10.87 0.64
C THR A 220 -12.21 11.51 -0.62
N LEU A 221 -11.99 12.83 -0.59
CA LEU A 221 -11.34 13.58 -1.66
C LEU A 221 -9.94 13.05 -1.97
N THR A 222 -9.16 12.69 -0.94
CA THR A 222 -7.81 12.15 -1.13
C THR A 222 -7.86 10.76 -1.74
N GLU A 223 -8.76 9.89 -1.28
CA GLU A 223 -8.94 8.55 -1.86
C GLU A 223 -9.37 8.63 -3.32
N ALA A 224 -10.40 9.43 -3.60
CA ALA A 224 -10.93 9.60 -4.95
C ALA A 224 -9.86 10.11 -5.92
N TYR A 225 -9.10 11.12 -5.51
CA TYR A 225 -8.03 11.68 -6.35
C TYR A 225 -6.86 10.70 -6.53
N SER A 226 -6.37 10.06 -5.47
CA SER A 226 -5.25 9.11 -5.55
C SER A 226 -5.59 7.95 -6.48
N PHE A 227 -6.78 7.38 -6.36
CA PHE A 227 -7.25 6.32 -7.24
C PHE A 227 -7.33 6.79 -8.70
N ALA A 228 -7.97 7.93 -8.95
CA ALA A 228 -8.12 8.47 -10.30
C ALA A 228 -6.77 8.77 -10.94
N ALA A 229 -5.82 9.32 -10.18
CA ALA A 229 -4.47 9.61 -10.64
C ALA A 229 -3.69 8.36 -11.03
N ASP A 230 -3.74 7.31 -10.20
CA ASP A 230 -3.02 6.06 -10.43
C ASP A 230 -3.55 5.31 -11.66
N GLU A 231 -4.86 5.17 -11.82
CA GLU A 231 -5.46 4.50 -12.98
C GLU A 231 -5.30 5.33 -14.26
N THR A 232 -5.45 6.66 -14.20
CA THR A 232 -5.20 7.55 -15.35
C THR A 232 -3.77 7.39 -15.85
N LEU A 233 -2.78 7.44 -14.96
CA LEU A 233 -1.38 7.25 -15.32
C LEU A 233 -1.14 5.84 -15.89
N ALA A 234 -1.67 4.81 -15.24
CA ALA A 234 -1.50 3.43 -15.67
C ALA A 234 -2.02 3.18 -17.10
N ARG A 235 -3.10 3.86 -17.50
CA ARG A 235 -3.79 3.63 -18.77
C ARG A 235 -3.31 4.53 -19.90
N THR A 236 -2.83 5.71 -19.56
CA THR A 236 -2.25 6.65 -20.54
C THR A 236 -0.77 6.40 -20.80
N THR A 237 -0.04 5.69 -19.93
CA THR A 237 1.41 5.39 -20.14
C THR A 237 1.68 4.69 -21.48
N SER A 238 0.75 3.85 -21.95
CA SER A 238 0.86 3.15 -23.24
C SER A 238 0.11 3.84 -24.40
N SER A 239 -0.51 4.99 -24.17
CA SER A 239 -1.24 5.70 -25.23
C SER A 239 -0.28 6.43 -26.17
N ILE A 240 -0.75 6.75 -27.38
CA ILE A 240 0.04 7.48 -28.39
C ILE A 240 0.39 8.90 -27.90
N ALA A 241 -0.49 9.52 -27.11
CA ALA A 241 -0.29 10.85 -26.55
C ALA A 241 0.63 10.85 -25.31
N GLY A 242 0.98 9.67 -24.78
CA GLY A 242 1.89 9.51 -23.65
C GLY A 242 1.20 9.57 -22.29
N ALA A 243 1.99 9.45 -21.23
CA ALA A 243 1.52 9.45 -19.85
C ALA A 243 0.84 10.78 -19.47
N GLN A 244 -0.28 10.69 -18.76
CA GLN A 244 -1.04 11.81 -18.20
C GLN A 244 -0.93 11.78 -16.67
N HIS A 245 -0.48 12.89 -16.07
CA HIS A 245 -0.36 13.07 -14.62
C HIS A 245 -1.34 14.13 -14.14
N PRO A 246 -2.48 13.72 -13.54
CA PRO A 246 -3.38 14.64 -12.85
C PRO A 246 -2.66 15.43 -11.77
N SER A 247 -3.10 16.67 -11.51
CA SER A 247 -2.49 17.54 -10.50
C SER A 247 -3.54 18.08 -9.52
N TYR A 248 -3.10 18.55 -8.35
CA TYR A 248 -4.01 19.11 -7.34
C TYR A 248 -3.38 20.22 -6.50
N SER A 249 -4.24 21.06 -5.94
CA SER A 249 -3.93 22.05 -4.90
C SER A 249 -5.04 22.04 -3.86
N ILE A 250 -4.72 21.56 -2.65
CA ILE A 250 -5.66 21.46 -1.53
C ILE A 250 -5.19 22.39 -0.43
N ASN A 251 -6.07 23.31 -0.03
CA ASN A 251 -5.90 24.20 1.11
C ASN A 251 -7.16 24.14 1.96
N LEU A 252 -7.25 23.07 2.73
CA LEU A 252 -8.34 22.79 3.67
C LEU A 252 -7.83 22.91 5.11
N THR A 253 -8.56 23.59 5.97
CA THR A 253 -8.30 23.67 7.42
C THR A 253 -9.43 23.03 8.20
N GLY A 254 -9.11 22.10 9.10
CA GLY A 254 -10.08 21.34 9.90
C GLY A 254 -9.52 19.97 10.30
N SER A 255 -10.27 19.21 11.09
CA SER A 255 -10.00 17.80 11.42
C SER A 255 -10.75 16.89 10.44
N GLY A 256 -10.03 15.95 9.82
CA GLY A 256 -10.60 14.97 8.89
C GLY A 256 -10.46 15.32 7.39
N ASP A 257 -10.51 14.28 6.57
CA ASP A 257 -10.55 14.40 5.11
C ASP A 257 -11.99 14.69 4.63
N LEU A 258 -12.13 15.28 3.44
CA LEU A 258 -13.41 15.68 2.89
C LEU A 258 -14.13 14.47 2.25
N VAL A 259 -15.15 13.94 2.90
CA VAL A 259 -15.99 12.85 2.35
C VAL A 259 -16.75 13.35 1.12
N LEU A 260 -16.58 12.71 -0.03
CA LEU A 260 -17.27 13.04 -1.28
C LEU A 260 -18.48 12.16 -1.53
N THR A 261 -18.44 10.87 -1.18
CA THR A 261 -19.58 9.96 -1.33
C THR A 261 -19.72 9.06 -0.11
N ASP A 262 -20.95 8.70 0.21
CA ASP A 262 -21.28 7.78 1.30
C ASP A 262 -22.01 6.56 0.73
N LEU A 263 -21.35 5.40 0.78
CA LEU A 263 -21.86 4.14 0.24
C LEU A 263 -22.92 3.51 1.15
N ARG A 264 -23.04 3.97 2.40
CA ARG A 264 -23.92 3.38 3.44
C ARG A 264 -25.37 3.82 3.30
N GLU A 265 -25.63 4.95 2.66
CA GLU A 265 -26.98 5.47 2.43
C GLU A 265 -27.71 4.77 1.26
N ILE A 266 -27.03 3.84 0.57
CA ILE A 266 -27.43 3.34 -0.74
C ILE A 266 -28.30 2.09 -0.65
N VAL A 267 -29.25 1.98 -1.59
CA VAL A 267 -30.22 0.88 -1.65
C VAL A 267 -29.75 -0.29 -2.53
N SER A 268 -28.76 -0.09 -3.42
CA SER A 268 -28.18 -1.12 -4.32
C SER A 268 -26.66 -1.01 -4.40
N SER A 269 -25.96 -2.05 -3.93
CA SER A 269 -24.49 -2.13 -4.00
C SER A 269 -24.06 -3.51 -4.49
N ILE A 270 -22.83 -3.61 -5.01
CA ILE A 270 -22.17 -4.88 -5.26
C ILE A 270 -20.91 -4.98 -4.40
N SER A 271 -20.77 -6.09 -3.68
CA SER A 271 -19.56 -6.45 -2.94
C SER A 271 -18.75 -7.45 -3.75
N ILE A 272 -17.56 -7.05 -4.16
CA ILE A 272 -16.60 -7.87 -4.89
C ILE A 272 -15.66 -8.53 -3.89
N ASP A 273 -15.63 -9.85 -3.91
CA ASP A 273 -14.94 -10.65 -2.91
C ASP A 273 -13.41 -10.43 -2.88
N LYS A 274 -12.81 -10.74 -1.72
CA LYS A 274 -11.37 -10.59 -1.49
C LYS A 274 -10.53 -11.54 -2.34
N GLU A 275 -11.11 -12.63 -2.83
CA GLU A 275 -10.45 -13.66 -3.64
C GLU A 275 -10.32 -13.28 -5.11
N ILE A 276 -11.06 -12.27 -5.59
CA ILE A 276 -10.98 -11.80 -6.97
C ILE A 276 -9.72 -10.92 -7.13
N ASP A 277 -8.86 -11.29 -8.08
CA ASP A 277 -7.69 -10.54 -8.55
C ASP A 277 -7.69 -10.48 -10.07
N GLY A 278 -7.69 -9.28 -10.64
CA GLY A 278 -7.82 -9.06 -12.06
C GLY A 278 -8.31 -7.66 -12.39
N ARG A 279 -8.36 -7.33 -13.67
CA ARG A 279 -9.04 -6.11 -14.12
C ARG A 279 -10.50 -6.44 -14.34
N ILE A 280 -11.38 -5.67 -13.72
CA ILE A 280 -12.83 -5.88 -13.76
C ILE A 280 -13.44 -4.81 -14.66
N PHE A 281 -14.35 -5.22 -15.53
CA PHE A 281 -15.11 -4.35 -16.42
C PHE A 281 -16.60 -4.59 -16.15
N PHE A 282 -17.35 -3.54 -15.83
CA PHE A 282 -18.80 -3.58 -15.73
C PHE A 282 -19.40 -2.89 -16.95
N ARG A 283 -20.20 -3.62 -17.73
CA ARG A 283 -20.97 -3.04 -18.83
C ARG A 283 -22.47 -3.11 -18.53
N ASP A 284 -23.18 -2.05 -18.87
CA ASP A 284 -24.63 -2.01 -18.72
C ASP A 284 -25.35 -2.83 -19.82
N SER A 285 -26.68 -2.88 -19.77
CA SER A 285 -27.48 -3.59 -20.78
C SER A 285 -27.37 -3.03 -22.20
N SER A 286 -26.78 -1.84 -22.37
CA SER A 286 -26.49 -1.21 -23.66
C SER A 286 -25.04 -1.46 -24.11
N ASP A 287 -24.31 -2.36 -23.43
CA ASP A 287 -22.91 -2.70 -23.65
C ASP A 287 -21.91 -1.57 -23.36
N ARG A 288 -22.36 -0.49 -22.70
CA ARG A 288 -21.50 0.65 -22.34
C ARG A 288 -20.68 0.33 -21.11
N LEU A 289 -19.39 0.65 -21.14
CA LEU A 289 -18.47 0.44 -20.01
C LEU A 289 -18.74 1.49 -18.93
N VAL A 290 -19.30 1.06 -17.78
CA VAL A 290 -19.67 1.94 -16.68
C VAL A 290 -18.55 2.06 -15.66
N ILE A 291 -17.83 0.97 -15.40
CA ILE A 291 -16.74 0.89 -14.42
C ILE A 291 -15.64 0.00 -14.96
N GLU A 292 -14.39 0.47 -14.88
CA GLU A 292 -13.19 -0.31 -15.09
C GLU A 292 -12.18 -0.05 -13.98
N PHE A 293 -11.64 -1.09 -13.35
CA PHE A 293 -10.50 -0.93 -12.44
C PHE A 293 -9.74 -2.23 -12.19
N ARG A 294 -8.49 -2.11 -11.71
CA ARG A 294 -7.73 -3.28 -11.23
C ARG A 294 -8.11 -3.61 -9.79
N LYS A 295 -8.82 -4.73 -9.60
CA LYS A 295 -9.04 -5.33 -8.28
C LYS A 295 -7.83 -6.20 -7.90
N ARG A 296 -7.31 -6.02 -6.69
CA ARG A 296 -6.29 -6.91 -6.10
C ARG A 296 -6.93 -7.84 -5.08
N ALA A 297 -6.42 -9.06 -4.97
CA ALA A 297 -6.84 -9.96 -3.91
C ALA A 297 -6.47 -9.41 -2.51
N GLY A 298 -7.25 -9.79 -1.49
CA GLY A 298 -7.01 -9.47 -0.08
C GLY A 298 -8.08 -8.56 0.53
N ILE A 299 -8.50 -7.52 -0.19
CA ILE A 299 -9.44 -6.50 0.28
C ILE A 299 -10.74 -6.60 -0.55
N PRO A 300 -11.91 -6.86 0.06
CA PRO A 300 -13.17 -6.78 -0.68
C PRO A 300 -13.47 -5.33 -1.09
N VAL A 301 -14.09 -5.12 -2.24
CA VAL A 301 -14.42 -3.79 -2.75
C VAL A 301 -15.92 -3.68 -2.92
N ALA A 302 -16.52 -2.67 -2.30
CA ALA A 302 -17.93 -2.34 -2.49
C ALA A 302 -18.05 -1.28 -3.58
N ILE A 303 -18.96 -1.50 -4.54
CA ILE A 303 -19.23 -0.57 -5.62
C ILE A 303 -20.73 -0.24 -5.63
N SER A 304 -21.04 1.05 -5.71
CA SER A 304 -22.40 1.54 -5.93
C SER A 304 -22.72 1.62 -7.42
N LEU A 305 -23.74 0.87 -7.83
CA LEU A 305 -24.30 0.88 -9.16
C LEU A 305 -25.83 0.98 -9.10
N PRO A 306 -26.47 1.68 -10.06
CA PRO A 306 -27.91 1.66 -10.22
C PRO A 306 -28.47 0.24 -10.35
N GLY A 307 -29.74 0.06 -9.99
CA GLY A 307 -30.44 -1.20 -10.23
C GLY A 307 -30.53 -1.49 -11.73
N GLY A 308 -30.04 -2.65 -12.16
CA GLY A 308 -29.90 -2.98 -13.57
C GLY A 308 -29.25 -4.34 -13.81
N VAL A 309 -29.16 -4.73 -15.08
CA VAL A 309 -28.43 -5.93 -15.51
C VAL A 309 -27.07 -5.48 -16.03
N TYR A 310 -26.01 -6.12 -15.55
CA TYR A 310 -24.64 -5.81 -15.92
C TYR A 310 -23.93 -7.08 -16.40
N SER A 311 -23.21 -7.00 -17.51
CA SER A 311 -22.15 -7.97 -17.80
C SER A 311 -20.88 -7.55 -17.08
N VAL A 312 -20.21 -8.51 -16.46
CA VAL A 312 -18.98 -8.31 -15.72
C VAL A 312 -17.91 -9.19 -16.31
N ASP A 313 -16.89 -8.57 -16.88
CA ASP A 313 -15.72 -9.25 -17.42
C ASP A 313 -14.56 -9.14 -16.42
N LEU A 314 -13.87 -10.24 -16.18
CA LEU A 314 -12.68 -10.35 -15.36
C LEU A 314 -11.51 -10.79 -16.23
N GLU A 315 -10.56 -9.89 -16.43
CA GLU A 315 -9.30 -10.18 -17.11
C GLU A 315 -8.23 -10.54 -16.08
N THR A 316 -7.74 -11.78 -16.18
CA THR A 316 -6.65 -12.32 -15.36
C THR A 316 -5.50 -12.81 -16.25
N ASP A 317 -4.38 -13.18 -15.63
CA ASP A 317 -3.27 -13.84 -16.34
C ASP A 317 -3.68 -15.17 -17.00
N ARG A 318 -4.78 -15.79 -16.53
CA ARG A 318 -5.32 -17.06 -17.05
C ARG A 318 -6.28 -16.88 -18.22
N GLY A 319 -6.65 -15.64 -18.56
CA GLY A 319 -7.60 -15.33 -19.62
C GLY A 319 -8.77 -14.47 -19.16
N LEU A 320 -9.76 -14.33 -20.05
CA LEU A 320 -10.98 -13.56 -19.83
C LEU A 320 -12.08 -14.50 -19.33
N SER A 321 -12.73 -14.13 -18.25
CA SER A 321 -13.95 -14.80 -17.77
C SER A 321 -15.05 -13.77 -17.61
N SER A 322 -16.30 -14.16 -17.82
CA SER A 322 -17.44 -13.24 -17.78
C SER A 322 -18.57 -13.81 -16.95
N THR A 323 -19.38 -12.93 -16.41
CA THR A 323 -20.64 -13.25 -15.75
C THR A 323 -21.68 -12.18 -16.03
N VAL A 324 -22.94 -12.48 -15.77
CA VAL A 324 -24.04 -11.51 -15.84
C VAL A 324 -24.68 -11.45 -14.47
N ILE A 325 -24.72 -10.24 -13.91
CA ILE A 325 -25.32 -9.98 -12.61
C ILE A 325 -26.56 -9.09 -12.79
N THR A 326 -27.52 -9.27 -11.90
CA THR A 326 -28.66 -8.36 -11.78
C THR A 326 -28.57 -7.67 -10.44
N ILE A 327 -28.35 -6.37 -10.46
CA ILE A 327 -28.32 -5.52 -9.28
C ILE A 327 -29.76 -5.09 -9.00
N SER A 328 -30.26 -5.48 -7.83
CA SER A 328 -31.57 -5.07 -7.30
C SER A 328 -31.35 -4.41 -5.93
N ARG A 329 -32.41 -4.12 -5.18
CA ARG A 329 -32.24 -3.57 -3.82
C ARG A 329 -31.53 -4.59 -2.92
N GLY A 330 -30.44 -4.18 -2.28
CA GLY A 330 -29.58 -4.99 -1.41
C GLY A 330 -28.17 -5.18 -1.95
N ASP A 331 -27.34 -5.89 -1.18
CA ASP A 331 -25.95 -6.15 -1.53
C ASP A 331 -25.83 -7.41 -2.39
N VAL A 332 -25.45 -7.25 -3.66
CA VAL A 332 -25.11 -8.37 -4.54
C VAL A 332 -23.67 -8.76 -4.27
N ARG A 333 -23.40 -10.03 -3.98
CA ARG A 333 -22.04 -10.53 -3.80
C ARG A 333 -21.51 -11.13 -5.10
N LEU A 334 -20.34 -10.66 -5.54
CA LEU A 334 -19.62 -11.18 -6.69
C LEU A 334 -18.40 -11.97 -6.21
N ALA A 335 -18.45 -13.28 -6.39
CA ALA A 335 -17.40 -14.23 -6.01
C ALA A 335 -16.80 -14.91 -7.26
N ASN A 336 -15.63 -15.54 -7.13
CA ASN A 336 -14.94 -16.18 -8.26
C ASN A 336 -15.80 -17.25 -8.95
N GLU A 337 -16.67 -17.94 -8.20
CA GLU A 337 -17.56 -18.99 -8.70
C GLU A 337 -18.64 -18.47 -9.66
N ALA A 338 -18.89 -17.16 -9.67
CA ALA A 338 -19.85 -16.55 -10.58
C ALA A 338 -19.32 -16.43 -12.01
N PHE A 339 -18.00 -16.50 -12.23
CA PHE A 339 -17.36 -16.29 -13.53
C PHE A 339 -17.25 -17.58 -14.34
N ALA A 340 -17.60 -17.49 -15.62
CA ALA A 340 -17.38 -18.55 -16.61
C ALA A 340 -16.30 -18.12 -17.62
N PRO A 341 -15.37 -19.01 -18.01
CA PRO A 341 -14.35 -18.68 -19.00
C PRO A 341 -14.98 -18.36 -20.36
N VAL A 342 -14.45 -17.35 -21.05
CA VAL A 342 -14.90 -16.95 -22.40
C VAL A 342 -13.85 -17.32 -23.43
N GLU A 343 -14.22 -18.11 -24.44
CA GLU A 343 -13.36 -18.39 -25.59
C GLU A 343 -13.15 -17.09 -26.39
N ARG A 344 -11.88 -16.71 -26.59
CA ARG A 344 -11.53 -15.55 -27.41
C ARG A 344 -11.88 -15.84 -28.87
N SER A 345 -12.94 -15.23 -29.41
CA SER A 345 -13.17 -15.25 -30.85
C SER A 345 -12.12 -14.40 -31.56
N PHE A 346 -11.38 -14.98 -32.51
CA PHE A 346 -10.47 -14.23 -33.37
C PHE A 346 -11.28 -13.27 -34.24
N ALA A 347 -11.39 -12.02 -33.82
CA ALA A 347 -11.83 -10.95 -34.70
C ALA A 347 -10.72 -10.68 -35.72
N ARG A 348 -11.07 -10.75 -37.00
CA ARG A 348 -10.18 -10.42 -38.12
C ARG A 348 -9.77 -8.96 -37.99
N VAL A 349 -8.49 -8.69 -37.79
CA VAL A 349 -7.95 -7.33 -37.96
C VAL A 349 -8.23 -6.89 -39.39
N ARG A 350 -8.96 -5.79 -39.58
CA ARG A 350 -9.11 -5.17 -40.89
C ARG A 350 -7.76 -4.58 -41.29
N GLY A 351 -7.15 -5.10 -42.36
CA GLY A 351 -6.02 -4.43 -43.03
C GLY A 351 -4.76 -5.24 -43.33
N GLY A 352 -4.80 -6.59 -43.38
CA GLY A 352 -3.67 -7.37 -43.89
C GLY A 352 -4.12 -8.66 -44.57
N GLU A 353 -3.73 -8.86 -45.83
CA GLU A 353 -3.92 -10.12 -46.56
C GLU A 353 -2.98 -11.20 -46.01
N ILE A 354 -3.52 -12.36 -45.66
CA ILE A 354 -2.76 -13.62 -45.55
C ILE A 354 -3.60 -14.72 -46.21
N GLU A 355 -2.99 -15.45 -47.13
CA GLU A 355 -3.55 -16.63 -47.82
C GLU A 355 -3.86 -17.76 -46.82
N PRO A 356 -4.90 -18.57 -47.04
CA PRO A 356 -5.33 -19.59 -46.07
C PRO A 356 -4.47 -20.86 -46.15
N GLU A 357 -3.73 -21.17 -45.09
CA GLU A 357 -3.20 -22.52 -44.84
C GLU A 357 -4.32 -23.44 -44.32
N SER A 358 -5.06 -24.07 -45.23
CA SER A 358 -6.12 -25.04 -44.89
C SER A 358 -5.71 -26.49 -45.21
N SER A 359 -4.60 -26.98 -44.65
CA SER A 359 -4.25 -28.41 -44.78
C SER A 359 -3.58 -29.08 -43.59
N VAL A 360 -3.29 -28.37 -42.49
CA VAL A 360 -2.61 -28.97 -41.32
C VAL A 360 -3.58 -29.38 -40.21
N GLU A 361 -4.70 -28.65 -40.05
CA GLU A 361 -5.66 -28.88 -38.97
C GLU A 361 -6.46 -30.19 -39.15
N SER A 362 -6.75 -30.59 -40.39
CA SER A 362 -7.49 -31.84 -40.66
C SER A 362 -6.68 -33.10 -40.41
N ASP A 363 -5.35 -33.03 -40.53
CA ASP A 363 -4.46 -34.17 -40.31
C ASP A 363 -4.19 -34.38 -38.81
N LEU A 364 -4.19 -33.32 -38.01
CA LEU A 364 -4.05 -33.36 -36.55
C LEU A 364 -5.29 -33.91 -35.86
N GLU A 365 -6.50 -33.50 -36.26
CA GLU A 365 -7.74 -34.07 -35.72
C GLU A 365 -7.89 -35.56 -36.05
N LYS A 366 -7.46 -35.97 -37.25
CA LYS A 366 -7.45 -37.37 -37.67
C LYS A 366 -6.46 -38.21 -36.86
N ARG A 367 -5.25 -37.68 -36.61
CA ARG A 367 -4.22 -38.35 -35.78
C ARG A 367 -4.65 -38.48 -34.32
N MET A 368 -5.30 -37.46 -33.77
CA MET A 368 -5.84 -37.42 -32.41
C MET A 368 -7.00 -38.42 -32.22
N SER A 369 -7.83 -38.59 -33.24
CA SER A 369 -8.91 -39.59 -33.30
C SER A 369 -8.37 -41.03 -33.29
N GLU A 370 -7.32 -41.29 -34.08
CA GLU A 370 -6.64 -42.59 -34.13
C GLU A 370 -5.98 -42.96 -32.79
N ILE A 371 -5.34 -42.00 -32.13
CA ILE A 371 -4.73 -42.18 -30.80
C ILE A 371 -5.79 -42.44 -29.72
N ARG A 372 -6.95 -41.76 -29.76
CA ARG A 372 -8.06 -42.00 -28.83
C ARG A 372 -8.68 -43.39 -29.00
N ALA A 373 -8.72 -43.91 -30.22
CA ALA A 373 -9.20 -45.27 -30.49
C ALA A 373 -8.21 -46.35 -29.99
N GLU A 374 -6.91 -46.07 -30.04
CA GLU A 374 -5.85 -46.99 -29.59
C GLU A 374 -5.76 -47.09 -28.05
N ILE A 375 -6.08 -46.00 -27.34
CA ILE A 375 -6.15 -45.98 -25.87
C ILE A 375 -7.39 -46.72 -25.34
N ASN A 376 -8.55 -46.55 -25.97
CA ASN A 376 -9.79 -47.19 -25.51
C ASN A 376 -9.82 -48.72 -25.74
N ASN A 377 -9.03 -49.24 -26.68
CA ASN A 377 -8.95 -50.68 -26.97
C ASN A 377 -7.98 -51.46 -26.07
N ARG A 378 -7.25 -50.82 -25.16
CA ARG A 378 -6.27 -51.47 -24.26
C ARG A 378 -6.68 -51.56 -22.78
N VAL A 379 -7.92 -51.23 -22.46
CA VAL A 379 -8.45 -51.28 -21.06
C VAL A 379 -9.31 -52.53 -20.79
N TYR A 380 -9.35 -53.51 -21.70
CA TYR A 380 -9.96 -54.82 -21.46
C TYR A 380 -8.94 -55.95 -21.65
N GLU A 381 -8.03 -56.12 -20.68
CA GLU A 381 -7.34 -57.38 -20.34
C GLU A 381 -6.33 -57.08 -19.21
N GLU A 382 -6.79 -57.11 -17.96
CA GLU A 382 -6.07 -57.53 -16.74
C GLU A 382 -6.93 -57.12 -15.52
N GLU A 383 -7.95 -57.92 -15.22
CA GLU A 383 -8.55 -58.03 -13.89
C GLU A 383 -7.60 -58.86 -13.02
N ASP A 384 -7.01 -58.25 -11.99
CA ASP A 384 -6.76 -58.84 -10.67
C ASP A 384 -5.86 -57.91 -9.85
N LEU A 385 -6.46 -57.03 -9.03
CA LEU A 385 -5.83 -56.43 -7.84
C LEU A 385 -6.92 -55.84 -6.94
N ASP A 386 -7.16 -56.52 -5.82
CA ASP A 386 -8.17 -56.24 -4.79
C ASP A 386 -7.79 -54.98 -3.97
N TRP A 387 -8.59 -53.91 -4.05
CA TRP A 387 -8.37 -52.63 -3.36
C TRP A 387 -9.13 -52.54 -2.04
N ASN A 388 -8.87 -53.46 -1.11
CA ASN A 388 -9.42 -53.37 0.24
C ASN A 388 -8.34 -53.63 1.29
N ILE A 389 -7.78 -52.55 1.86
CA ILE A 389 -6.97 -52.61 3.08
C ILE A 389 -7.64 -51.72 4.14
N PRO A 390 -7.97 -52.24 5.33
CA PRO A 390 -8.61 -51.48 6.39
C PRO A 390 -7.61 -50.57 7.12
N VAL A 391 -8.04 -49.35 7.43
CA VAL A 391 -7.27 -48.38 8.24
C VAL A 391 -7.48 -48.71 9.73
N PRO A 392 -6.44 -49.03 10.52
CA PRO A 392 -6.57 -49.13 11.97
C PRO A 392 -6.78 -47.74 12.59
N GLY A 393 -7.76 -47.63 13.47
CA GLY A 393 -8.29 -46.37 13.98
C GLY A 393 -7.39 -45.59 14.93
N ILE A 394 -7.61 -44.27 14.94
CA ILE A 394 -7.19 -43.37 16.02
C ILE A 394 -8.46 -42.67 16.52
N ASP A 395 -8.78 -42.95 17.78
CA ASP A 395 -9.84 -42.36 18.58
C ASP A 395 -9.32 -41.03 19.15
N LEU A 396 -10.01 -39.92 18.84
CA LEU A 396 -9.64 -38.58 19.28
C LEU A 396 -10.26 -38.27 20.64
N ASP A 397 -9.82 -39.00 21.67
CA ASP A 397 -10.03 -38.58 23.06
C ASP A 397 -8.90 -39.11 23.94
N ASN A 398 -8.16 -38.16 24.52
CA ASN A 398 -7.07 -38.27 25.51
C ASN A 398 -5.66 -38.05 24.96
N GLY A 399 -5.05 -36.97 25.45
CA GLY A 399 -3.66 -36.62 25.18
C GLY A 399 -2.66 -37.54 25.86
N VAL A 400 -1.54 -37.74 25.17
CA VAL A 400 -0.14 -37.79 25.63
C VAL A 400 0.67 -38.00 24.34
N TYR A 401 1.63 -37.11 24.06
CA TYR A 401 2.56 -37.25 22.93
C TYR A 401 3.74 -38.13 23.38
N GLU A 402 3.94 -39.28 22.75
CA GLU A 402 5.23 -39.99 22.70
C GLU A 402 5.52 -40.43 21.25
N ASP A 403 6.68 -39.98 20.76
CA ASP A 403 7.51 -40.46 19.64
C ASP A 403 6.91 -40.53 18.21
N THR A 404 7.15 -39.49 17.40
CA THR A 404 6.66 -39.32 16.01
C THR A 404 7.63 -39.76 14.90
N ASP A 405 8.82 -40.28 15.22
CA ASP A 405 9.83 -40.55 14.18
C ASP A 405 9.70 -41.96 13.56
N ALA A 406 9.09 -42.93 14.25
CA ALA A 406 9.00 -44.31 13.76
C ALA A 406 7.89 -44.54 12.70
N GLU A 407 6.83 -43.73 12.71
CA GLU A 407 5.70 -43.87 11.77
C GLU A 407 5.97 -43.21 10.41
N LEU A 408 6.81 -42.17 10.37
CA LEU A 408 7.25 -41.53 9.12
C LEU A 408 8.18 -42.44 8.30
N ASP A 409 9.08 -43.15 8.95
CA ASP A 409 10.01 -44.10 8.31
C ASP A 409 9.30 -45.28 7.62
N GLU A 410 8.12 -45.68 8.12
CA GLU A 410 7.35 -46.78 7.56
C GLU A 410 6.54 -46.34 6.32
N VAL A 411 6.07 -45.10 6.33
CA VAL A 411 5.42 -44.46 5.16
C VAL A 411 6.44 -44.20 4.06
N GLU A 412 7.64 -43.72 4.40
CA GLU A 412 8.72 -43.46 3.44
C GLU A 412 9.20 -44.76 2.76
N ARG A 413 9.39 -45.84 3.52
CA ARG A 413 9.72 -47.17 2.96
C ARG A 413 8.64 -47.75 2.05
N SER A 414 7.36 -47.47 2.34
CA SER A 414 6.22 -47.90 1.51
C SER A 414 6.16 -47.14 0.18
N LEU A 415 6.51 -45.86 0.20
CA LEU A 415 6.59 -45.00 -0.99
C LEU A 415 7.78 -45.36 -1.88
N GLU A 416 8.97 -45.58 -1.31
CA GLU A 416 10.17 -45.99 -2.05
C GLU A 416 9.93 -47.31 -2.79
N LYS A 417 9.30 -48.30 -2.12
CA LYS A 417 9.01 -49.59 -2.72
C LYS A 417 8.05 -49.48 -3.92
N LYS A 418 7.07 -48.59 -3.86
CA LYS A 418 6.16 -48.30 -4.97
C LYS A 418 6.84 -47.56 -6.11
N MET A 419 7.77 -46.65 -5.81
CA MET A 419 8.55 -45.95 -6.84
C MET A 419 9.49 -46.89 -7.59
N GLU A 420 10.04 -47.91 -6.91
CA GLU A 420 10.89 -48.93 -7.51
C GLU A 420 10.10 -49.84 -8.48
N GLU A 421 8.86 -50.21 -8.12
CA GLU A 421 7.94 -50.94 -9.02
C GLU A 421 7.59 -50.12 -10.26
N ILE A 422 7.31 -48.82 -10.10
CA ILE A 422 7.00 -47.92 -11.20
C ILE A 422 8.23 -47.75 -12.13
N ARG A 423 9.44 -47.67 -11.57
CA ARG A 423 10.69 -47.66 -12.34
C ARG A 423 10.91 -48.96 -13.11
N GLY A 424 10.62 -50.10 -12.52
CA GLY A 424 10.70 -51.40 -13.20
C GLY A 424 9.79 -51.49 -14.43
N ILE A 425 8.57 -50.94 -14.34
CA ILE A 425 7.61 -50.88 -15.45
C ILE A 425 8.08 -49.93 -16.57
N LEU A 426 8.76 -48.84 -16.21
CA LEU A 426 9.29 -47.86 -17.17
C LEU A 426 10.55 -48.39 -17.89
N ASP A 427 11.44 -49.08 -17.18
CA ASP A 427 12.65 -49.70 -17.76
C ASP A 427 12.32 -50.80 -18.78
N ASP A 428 11.22 -51.55 -18.57
CA ASP A 428 10.77 -52.61 -19.47
C ASP A 428 10.08 -52.04 -20.74
N LYS A 429 9.47 -50.85 -20.65
CA LYS A 429 8.77 -50.20 -21.77
C LYS A 429 9.67 -49.39 -22.72
N PHE A 430 10.80 -48.86 -22.27
CA PHE A 430 11.57 -47.89 -23.06
C PHE A 430 12.97 -48.35 -23.52
N GLY A 431 13.47 -49.50 -23.04
CA GLY A 431 14.71 -50.11 -23.54
C GLY A 431 16.00 -49.36 -23.17
N LYS A 432 17.00 -50.09 -22.66
CA LYS A 432 18.25 -49.52 -22.14
C LYS A 432 19.22 -49.06 -23.25
N GLY A 433 19.22 -47.76 -23.54
CA GLY A 433 20.27 -47.08 -24.30
C GLY A 433 21.38 -46.52 -23.39
N LYS A 434 22.58 -47.09 -23.47
CA LYS A 434 23.78 -46.74 -22.68
C LYS A 434 24.25 -45.29 -22.90
N THR A 435 24.48 -44.54 -21.82
CA THR A 435 25.58 -43.56 -21.68
C THR A 435 26.03 -43.44 -20.22
N SER A 436 27.28 -43.03 -20.04
CA SER A 436 28.15 -43.16 -18.88
C SER A 436 27.76 -42.37 -17.62
N GLU A 437 28.34 -42.85 -16.51
CA GLU A 437 28.34 -42.31 -15.15
C GLU A 437 28.63 -40.80 -15.04
N ASN A 438 28.03 -40.19 -14.01
CA ASN A 438 28.15 -38.83 -13.48
C ASN A 438 27.43 -37.70 -14.25
N GLU A 439 26.13 -37.54 -13.99
CA GLU A 439 25.46 -36.23 -13.94
C GLU A 439 24.17 -36.34 -13.12
N THR A 440 23.99 -35.46 -12.14
CA THR A 440 22.75 -35.24 -11.38
C THR A 440 21.65 -34.71 -12.31
N PRO A 441 20.43 -35.30 -12.33
CA PRO A 441 19.38 -34.85 -13.24
C PRO A 441 18.69 -33.58 -12.75
N SER A 442 18.47 -32.70 -13.73
CA SER A 442 17.83 -31.38 -13.73
C SER A 442 16.35 -31.38 -13.30
N GLU A 443 15.97 -30.38 -12.50
CA GLU A 443 14.58 -29.91 -12.42
C GLU A 443 14.24 -29.06 -13.65
N ASP A 444 13.06 -29.32 -14.19
CA ASP A 444 12.59 -28.97 -15.52
C ASP A 444 12.51 -27.47 -15.78
N ILE A 445 13.43 -27.01 -16.62
CA ILE A 445 13.28 -25.81 -17.44
C ILE A 445 12.09 -26.04 -18.37
N ILE A 446 11.08 -25.18 -18.25
CA ILE A 446 10.00 -25.08 -19.25
C ILE A 446 10.65 -24.78 -20.61
N VAL A 447 10.76 -25.80 -21.45
CA VAL A 447 11.14 -25.63 -22.86
C VAL A 447 9.95 -24.95 -23.54
N LEU A 448 10.04 -23.63 -23.69
CA LEU A 448 9.23 -22.88 -24.63
C LEU A 448 9.46 -23.51 -26.02
N GLN A 449 8.42 -24.10 -26.60
CA GLN A 449 8.41 -24.40 -28.03
C GLN A 449 8.65 -23.09 -28.77
N GLN A 450 9.85 -22.94 -29.35
CA GLN A 450 10.17 -21.81 -30.22
C GLN A 450 9.28 -21.89 -31.47
N PRO A 451 8.69 -20.78 -31.94
CA PRO A 451 8.22 -20.72 -33.31
C PRO A 451 9.43 -20.97 -34.21
N VAL A 452 9.29 -21.82 -35.23
CA VAL A 452 10.32 -22.07 -36.23
C VAL A 452 10.50 -20.79 -37.06
N LEU A 453 11.27 -19.85 -36.53
CA LEU A 453 11.78 -18.68 -37.24
C LEU A 453 13.21 -19.03 -37.69
N GLU A 454 13.58 -18.76 -38.94
CA GLU A 454 14.96 -18.97 -39.39
C GLU A 454 15.92 -18.10 -38.56
N HIS A 455 16.64 -18.73 -37.61
CA HIS A 455 17.65 -18.06 -36.81
C HIS A 455 18.83 -17.70 -37.70
N LYS A 456 19.07 -16.40 -37.92
CA LYS A 456 20.35 -15.96 -38.49
C LYS A 456 21.45 -16.20 -37.45
N LEU A 457 22.43 -17.04 -37.80
CA LEU A 457 23.52 -17.46 -36.92
C LEU A 457 24.34 -16.26 -36.41
N ILE A 458 24.53 -15.24 -37.25
CA ILE A 458 25.29 -14.03 -36.97
C ILE A 458 24.63 -12.85 -37.70
N GLY A 459 24.20 -11.81 -36.97
CA GLY A 459 23.77 -10.52 -37.50
C GLY A 459 24.82 -9.45 -37.17
N ILE A 460 25.58 -9.00 -38.17
CA ILE A 460 26.55 -7.90 -37.99
C ILE A 460 25.96 -6.64 -38.62
N GLY A 461 25.59 -5.66 -37.79
CA GLY A 461 24.96 -4.40 -38.22
C GLY A 461 25.92 -3.23 -38.10
N PHE A 462 26.57 -2.82 -39.19
CA PHE A 462 27.48 -1.67 -39.24
C PHE A 462 26.86 -0.43 -39.87
N THR A 463 25.65 0.02 -39.51
CA THR A 463 25.20 1.41 -39.79
C THR A 463 23.84 1.76 -39.17
N PRO A 464 23.56 3.05 -38.91
CA PRO A 464 22.35 3.51 -38.26
C PRO A 464 21.23 3.68 -39.30
N THR A 465 20.40 2.66 -39.53
CA THR A 465 19.02 2.76 -40.07
C THR A 465 18.46 1.36 -40.34
N SER A 466 17.29 1.07 -39.76
CA SER A 466 16.37 -0.03 -40.08
C SER A 466 16.99 -1.39 -40.45
N GLY A 467 17.30 -2.23 -39.44
CA GLY A 467 17.16 -3.67 -39.65
C GLY A 467 15.68 -3.97 -39.91
N SER A 468 15.36 -4.87 -40.83
CA SER A 468 13.99 -5.32 -41.07
C SER A 468 13.33 -5.72 -39.75
N SER A 469 12.05 -5.36 -39.57
CA SER A 469 11.27 -5.54 -38.34
C SER A 469 11.16 -6.97 -37.82
N ASP A 470 11.74 -7.96 -38.50
CA ASP A 470 11.45 -9.39 -38.30
C ASP A 470 12.73 -10.24 -38.03
N ASP A 471 13.91 -9.64 -37.92
CA ASP A 471 15.16 -10.39 -37.75
C ASP A 471 15.34 -10.96 -36.32
N VAL A 472 15.30 -12.30 -36.20
CA VAL A 472 15.72 -13.05 -35.00
C VAL A 472 17.18 -13.48 -35.16
N VAL A 473 18.05 -13.06 -34.23
CA VAL A 473 19.51 -13.27 -34.33
C VAL A 473 20.10 -13.89 -33.07
N ASN A 474 21.07 -14.78 -33.23
CA ASN A 474 21.79 -15.35 -32.08
C ASN A 474 22.93 -14.44 -31.58
N PHE A 475 23.54 -13.68 -32.50
CA PHE A 475 24.60 -12.73 -32.21
C PHE A 475 24.34 -11.42 -32.95
N SER A 476 24.29 -10.29 -32.24
CA SER A 476 24.09 -8.96 -32.80
C SER A 476 25.21 -8.02 -32.36
N VAL A 477 25.99 -7.48 -33.30
CA VAL A 477 27.00 -6.46 -32.99
C VAL A 477 26.85 -5.26 -33.91
N GLY A 478 26.82 -4.06 -33.33
CA GLY A 478 26.67 -2.82 -34.10
C GLY A 478 26.74 -1.55 -33.27
N PHE A 479 26.62 -0.38 -33.91
CA PHE A 479 26.51 0.88 -33.17
C PHE A 479 25.17 0.95 -32.43
N ILE A 480 24.06 0.66 -33.13
CA ILE A 480 22.73 0.52 -32.51
C ILE A 480 22.04 -0.74 -33.04
N PRO A 481 22.40 -1.95 -32.58
CA PRO A 481 21.68 -3.16 -32.99
C PRO A 481 20.21 -3.09 -32.54
N LYS A 482 19.29 -3.31 -33.50
CA LYS A 482 17.82 -3.31 -33.30
C LYS A 482 17.12 -4.56 -33.84
N PRO A 483 17.55 -5.80 -33.49
CA PRO A 483 16.84 -6.99 -33.95
C PRO A 483 15.43 -7.10 -33.37
N PHE A 484 14.58 -7.91 -34.00
CA PHE A 484 13.25 -8.21 -33.51
C PHE A 484 13.30 -8.95 -32.18
N ALA A 485 14.14 -10.01 -32.12
CA ALA A 485 14.49 -10.73 -30.90
C ALA A 485 15.95 -11.18 -30.94
N VAL A 486 16.55 -11.38 -29.76
CA VAL A 486 17.93 -11.90 -29.62
C VAL A 486 17.90 -13.21 -28.83
N TYR A 487 18.65 -14.21 -29.30
CA TYR A 487 18.89 -15.49 -28.61
C TYR A 487 20.40 -15.76 -28.49
N GLY A 488 21.06 -15.09 -27.54
CA GLY A 488 22.50 -15.23 -27.32
C GLY A 488 23.16 -13.95 -26.83
N LEU A 489 23.86 -13.22 -27.70
CA LEU A 489 24.60 -12.01 -27.33
C LEU A 489 24.28 -10.83 -28.25
N SER A 490 23.89 -9.70 -27.66
CA SER A 490 23.80 -8.41 -28.33
C SER A 490 24.81 -7.45 -27.73
N ALA A 491 25.68 -6.85 -28.53
CA ALA A 491 26.65 -5.87 -28.07
C ALA A 491 26.69 -4.64 -28.99
N GLY A 492 26.67 -3.45 -28.41
CA GLY A 492 26.72 -2.21 -29.21
C GLY A 492 26.88 -0.95 -28.41
N PHE A 493 26.82 0.21 -29.08
CA PHE A 493 26.81 1.50 -28.39
C PHE A 493 25.48 1.72 -27.65
N MET A 494 24.37 1.33 -28.27
CA MET A 494 23.07 1.13 -27.62
C MET A 494 22.44 -0.16 -28.14
N THR A 495 21.97 -1.06 -27.29
CA THR A 495 21.25 -2.26 -27.76
C THR A 495 19.75 -2.08 -27.59
N MET A 496 18.96 -2.45 -28.60
CA MET A 496 17.50 -2.39 -28.53
C MET A 496 16.92 -3.67 -29.13
N THR A 497 15.85 -4.23 -28.55
CA THR A 497 15.06 -5.30 -29.17
C THR A 497 13.60 -4.89 -29.28
N HIS A 498 12.93 -5.23 -30.38
CA HIS A 498 11.50 -4.91 -30.53
C HIS A 498 10.59 -5.79 -29.66
N GLN A 499 10.97 -7.06 -29.47
CA GLN A 499 10.27 -8.01 -28.62
C GLN A 499 11.18 -8.48 -27.47
N ASP A 500 11.29 -9.78 -27.29
CA ASP A 500 11.99 -10.42 -26.19
C ASP A 500 13.50 -10.48 -26.45
N ALA A 501 14.25 -10.45 -25.36
CA ALA A 501 15.69 -10.64 -25.37
C ALA A 501 16.07 -11.84 -24.51
N TYR A 502 16.58 -12.90 -25.12
CA TYR A 502 17.09 -14.09 -24.46
C TYR A 502 18.63 -14.09 -24.53
N GLY A 503 19.29 -14.04 -23.37
CA GLY A 503 20.75 -14.05 -23.25
C GLY A 503 21.35 -12.73 -22.74
N VAL A 504 22.49 -12.31 -23.29
CA VAL A 504 23.30 -11.21 -22.77
C VAL A 504 23.19 -9.98 -23.68
N GLN A 505 22.90 -8.81 -23.11
CA GLN A 505 22.99 -7.51 -23.80
C GLN A 505 24.06 -6.63 -23.15
N ILE A 506 24.95 -6.09 -23.97
CA ILE A 506 26.05 -5.22 -23.55
C ILE A 506 25.97 -3.91 -24.36
N GLY A 507 25.52 -2.84 -23.71
CA GLY A 507 25.36 -1.52 -24.31
C GLY A 507 26.39 -0.55 -23.76
N ALA A 508 27.20 0.08 -24.62
CA ALA A 508 28.17 1.07 -24.15
C ALA A 508 27.48 2.22 -23.40
N LEU A 509 26.29 2.66 -23.85
CA LEU A 509 25.44 3.62 -23.16
C LEU A 509 24.20 2.96 -22.56
N SER A 510 23.46 2.18 -23.34
CA SER A 510 22.17 1.67 -22.90
C SER A 510 21.74 0.35 -23.53
N ASN A 511 20.83 -0.34 -22.85
CA ASN A 511 20.07 -1.48 -23.36
C ASN A 511 18.56 -1.22 -23.23
N GLN A 512 17.77 -1.73 -24.18
CA GLN A 512 16.31 -1.65 -24.15
C GLN A 512 15.69 -2.95 -24.69
N SER A 513 14.82 -3.58 -23.90
CA SER A 513 13.95 -4.66 -24.37
C SER A 513 12.51 -4.17 -24.56
N GLY A 514 11.97 -4.39 -25.76
CA GLY A 514 10.60 -4.02 -26.12
C GLY A 514 9.52 -4.85 -25.43
N ARG A 515 9.87 -6.04 -24.92
CA ARG A 515 8.99 -6.90 -24.11
C ARG A 515 9.75 -7.48 -22.90
N ASP A 516 9.94 -8.78 -22.83
CA ASP A 516 10.62 -9.44 -21.71
C ASP A 516 12.14 -9.51 -21.95
N ASN A 517 12.91 -9.63 -20.87
CA ASN A 517 14.32 -9.94 -20.94
C ASN A 517 14.63 -11.16 -20.08
N TYR A 518 15.04 -12.25 -20.71
CA TYR A 518 15.47 -13.49 -20.07
C TYR A 518 17.00 -13.58 -20.16
N GLY A 519 17.70 -12.97 -19.20
CA GLY A 519 19.15 -13.01 -19.12
C GLY A 519 19.78 -11.79 -18.47
N VAL A 520 20.90 -11.31 -19.03
CA VAL A 520 21.75 -10.29 -18.39
C VAL A 520 21.85 -9.06 -19.26
N GLN A 521 21.58 -7.89 -18.71
CA GLN A 521 21.83 -6.59 -19.35
C GLN A 521 22.90 -5.81 -18.59
N VAL A 522 23.89 -5.29 -19.31
CA VAL A 522 24.96 -4.45 -18.76
C VAL A 522 25.11 -3.19 -19.59
N SER A 523 25.07 -2.01 -18.95
CA SER A 523 25.29 -0.73 -19.63
C SER A 523 25.95 0.33 -18.75
N SER A 524 26.45 1.43 -19.34
CA SER A 524 27.04 2.53 -18.55
C SER A 524 26.01 3.55 -18.05
N ILE A 525 24.90 3.76 -18.77
CA ILE A 525 23.86 4.71 -18.37
C ILE A 525 22.63 3.96 -17.89
N TYR A 526 21.92 3.26 -18.79
CA TYR A 526 20.63 2.69 -18.41
C TYR A 526 20.26 1.37 -19.08
N ASN A 527 19.44 0.59 -18.39
CA ASN A 527 18.71 -0.53 -18.97
C ASN A 527 17.20 -0.32 -18.78
N ILE A 528 16.42 -0.55 -19.83
CA ILE A 528 14.95 -0.49 -19.80
C ILE A 528 14.37 -1.83 -20.25
N VAL A 529 13.44 -2.38 -19.49
CA VAL A 529 12.64 -3.56 -19.86
C VAL A 529 11.18 -3.20 -19.83
N ASN A 530 10.52 -3.23 -20.99
CA ASN A 530 9.12 -2.80 -21.13
C ASN A 530 8.11 -3.75 -20.48
N ARG A 531 8.46 -5.02 -20.24
CA ARG A 531 7.61 -5.98 -19.54
C ARG A 531 8.36 -6.61 -18.36
N ASN A 532 8.76 -7.88 -18.40
CA ASN A 532 9.39 -8.55 -17.26
C ASN A 532 10.88 -8.81 -17.47
N LEU A 533 11.66 -8.68 -16.39
CA LEU A 533 13.06 -9.08 -16.33
C LEU A 533 13.17 -10.42 -15.59
N TRP A 534 13.83 -11.40 -16.21
CA TRP A 534 14.22 -12.69 -15.63
C TRP A 534 15.74 -12.81 -15.75
N GLY A 535 16.46 -12.47 -14.69
CA GLY A 535 17.93 -12.48 -14.66
C GLY A 535 18.52 -11.25 -13.99
N ALA A 536 19.46 -10.57 -14.65
CA ALA A 536 20.21 -9.46 -14.06
C ALA A 536 20.22 -8.21 -14.95
N SER A 537 20.04 -7.04 -14.35
CA SER A 537 20.16 -5.75 -15.04
C SER A 537 21.11 -4.84 -14.27
N LEU A 538 22.23 -4.49 -14.89
CA LEU A 538 23.32 -3.72 -14.29
C LEU A 538 23.59 -2.46 -15.11
N SER A 539 23.54 -1.29 -14.48
CA SER A 539 23.79 -0.02 -15.16
C SER A 539 24.57 0.99 -14.30
N GLY A 540 25.23 1.95 -14.93
CA GLY A 540 25.94 3.00 -14.19
C GLY A 540 25.02 4.10 -13.65
N VAL A 541 23.84 4.33 -14.23
CA VAL A 541 22.88 5.34 -13.72
C VAL A 541 21.59 4.68 -13.24
N PHE A 542 20.81 4.05 -14.12
CA PHE A 542 19.52 3.50 -13.70
C PHE A 542 19.04 2.23 -14.40
N ASN A 543 18.21 1.44 -13.71
CA ASN A 543 17.44 0.37 -14.34
C ASN A 543 15.95 0.64 -14.16
N LEU A 544 15.16 0.44 -15.22
CA LEU A 544 13.70 0.55 -15.20
C LEU A 544 13.08 -0.70 -15.80
N THR A 545 12.21 -1.35 -15.05
CA THR A 545 11.39 -2.48 -15.53
C THR A 545 9.92 -2.15 -15.33
N ASN A 546 9.16 -2.04 -16.42
CA ASN A 546 7.75 -1.67 -16.39
C ASN A 546 6.83 -2.79 -15.84
N GLY A 547 7.33 -4.01 -15.71
CA GLY A 547 6.66 -5.13 -15.08
C GLY A 547 7.45 -5.71 -13.90
N THR A 548 7.51 -7.03 -13.83
CA THR A 548 8.14 -7.76 -12.72
C THR A 548 9.64 -7.95 -12.93
N VAL A 549 10.41 -7.86 -11.86
CA VAL A 549 11.81 -8.24 -11.81
C VAL A 549 11.94 -9.56 -11.05
N HIS A 550 12.37 -10.61 -11.73
CA HIS A 550 12.79 -11.88 -11.17
C HIS A 550 14.32 -11.96 -11.24
N GLY A 551 15.01 -11.67 -10.14
CA GLY A 551 16.48 -11.69 -10.07
C GLY A 551 17.09 -10.40 -9.53
N LEU A 552 18.10 -9.86 -10.22
CA LEU A 552 18.96 -8.78 -9.71
C LEU A 552 18.82 -7.48 -10.53
N GLN A 553 18.72 -6.36 -9.83
CA GLN A 553 18.88 -5.01 -10.40
C GLN A 553 19.94 -4.22 -9.63
N GLY A 554 20.95 -3.74 -10.34
CA GLY A 554 22.07 -2.97 -9.79
C GLY A 554 22.31 -1.69 -10.57
N ALA A 555 22.25 -0.52 -9.92
CA ALA A 555 22.42 0.77 -10.58
C ALA A 555 23.26 1.75 -9.75
N GLY A 556 23.97 2.66 -10.42
CA GLY A 556 24.71 3.71 -9.70
C GLY A 556 23.81 4.78 -9.07
N VAL A 557 22.59 5.01 -9.56
CA VAL A 557 21.64 5.98 -8.97
C VAL A 557 20.38 5.29 -8.49
N PHE A 558 19.62 4.65 -9.38
CA PHE A 558 18.33 4.07 -8.99
C PHE A 558 17.88 2.83 -9.75
N ASN A 559 17.04 2.03 -9.10
CA ASN A 559 16.27 0.96 -9.75
C ASN A 559 14.77 1.18 -9.54
N ILE A 560 13.96 0.93 -10.58
CA ILE A 560 12.50 0.96 -10.51
C ILE A 560 11.94 -0.34 -11.08
N SER A 561 11.06 -0.99 -10.30
CA SER A 561 10.08 -1.95 -10.81
C SER A 561 8.68 -1.37 -10.70
N SER A 562 8.00 -1.24 -11.84
CA SER A 562 6.64 -0.70 -11.88
C SER A 562 5.57 -1.72 -11.49
N TYR A 563 5.94 -2.96 -11.14
CA TYR A 563 5.00 -3.96 -10.63
C TYR A 563 5.54 -4.70 -9.39
N LYS A 564 6.37 -5.74 -9.57
CA LYS A 564 6.86 -6.59 -8.48
C LYS A 564 8.37 -6.79 -8.55
N LEU A 565 9.01 -6.93 -7.39
CA LEU A 565 10.38 -7.43 -7.24
C LEU A 565 10.34 -8.81 -6.59
N ILE A 566 11.00 -9.78 -7.20
CA ILE A 566 11.28 -11.11 -6.67
C ILE A 566 12.79 -11.31 -6.80
N GLY A 567 13.55 -10.88 -5.79
CA GLY A 567 15.01 -10.91 -5.80
C GLY A 567 15.66 -9.71 -5.11
N VAL A 568 16.69 -9.13 -5.73
CA VAL A 568 17.54 -8.10 -5.12
C VAL A 568 17.59 -6.82 -5.96
N GLN A 569 17.35 -5.68 -5.33
CA GLN A 569 17.61 -4.35 -5.88
C GLN A 569 18.67 -3.62 -5.05
N ALA A 570 19.70 -3.10 -5.72
CA ALA A 570 20.77 -2.35 -5.07
C ALA A 570 21.14 -1.09 -5.87
N SER A 571 21.19 0.06 -5.19
CA SER A 571 21.58 1.31 -5.83
C SER A 571 22.30 2.28 -4.87
N ALA A 572 22.92 3.33 -5.38
CA ALA A 572 23.52 4.34 -4.49
C ALA A 572 22.49 5.32 -3.93
N VAL A 573 21.41 5.64 -4.65
CA VAL A 573 20.43 6.62 -4.16
C VAL A 573 19.16 5.93 -3.71
N PHE A 574 18.42 5.30 -4.63
CA PHE A 574 17.13 4.72 -4.26
C PHE A 574 16.68 3.49 -5.04
N ASN A 575 15.79 2.71 -4.44
CA ASN A 575 15.03 1.65 -5.12
C ASN A 575 13.52 1.85 -4.90
N ILE A 576 12.72 1.65 -5.94
CA ILE A 576 11.25 1.74 -5.88
C ILE A 576 10.63 0.49 -6.48
N THR A 577 9.68 -0.10 -5.76
CA THR A 577 8.79 -1.16 -6.27
C THR A 577 7.33 -0.75 -6.06
N LYS A 578 6.53 -0.70 -7.13
CA LYS A 578 5.16 -0.16 -7.04
C LYS A 578 4.16 -1.06 -6.29
N ASN A 579 4.34 -2.38 -6.20
CA ASN A 579 3.37 -3.25 -5.52
C ASN A 579 3.97 -4.18 -4.48
N PHE A 580 4.71 -5.21 -4.90
CA PHE A 580 5.19 -6.25 -3.99
C PHE A 580 6.68 -6.46 -4.16
N SER A 581 7.39 -6.52 -3.05
CA SER A 581 8.81 -6.85 -3.04
C SER A 581 9.01 -8.10 -2.18
N TYR A 582 9.45 -9.19 -2.80
CA TYR A 582 9.90 -10.42 -2.15
C TYR A 582 11.41 -10.54 -2.33
N GLY A 583 12.18 -10.26 -1.28
CA GLY A 583 13.64 -10.32 -1.30
C GLY A 583 14.29 -9.13 -0.61
N ALA A 584 15.29 -8.52 -1.23
CA ALA A 584 16.11 -7.49 -0.61
C ALA A 584 16.20 -6.19 -1.42
N GLN A 585 16.05 -5.05 -0.75
CA GLN A 585 16.35 -3.73 -1.31
C GLN A 585 17.42 -3.02 -0.47
N ALA A 586 18.45 -2.49 -1.13
CA ALA A 586 19.54 -1.76 -0.48
C ALA A 586 19.88 -0.46 -1.21
N ALA A 587 19.88 0.66 -0.50
CA ALA A 587 20.22 1.98 -1.05
C ALA A 587 20.94 2.86 -0.03
N ALA A 588 21.72 3.86 -0.47
CA ALA A 588 22.32 4.79 0.50
C ALA A 588 21.32 5.84 1.02
N VAL A 589 20.28 6.19 0.25
CA VAL A 589 19.29 7.18 0.69
C VAL A 589 18.00 6.49 1.11
N PHE A 590 17.28 5.86 0.18
CA PHE A 590 15.98 5.28 0.52
C PHE A 590 15.53 4.09 -0.32
N ASN A 591 14.63 3.28 0.25
CA ASN A 591 13.85 2.30 -0.50
C ASN A 591 12.36 2.51 -0.26
N ILE A 592 11.55 2.31 -1.31
CA ILE A 592 10.09 2.39 -1.22
C ILE A 592 9.47 1.16 -1.87
N THR A 593 8.51 0.55 -1.15
CA THR A 593 7.57 -0.43 -1.71
C THR A 593 6.14 0.09 -1.47
N ASN A 594 5.40 0.43 -2.54
CA ASN A 594 4.01 0.93 -2.46
C ASN A 594 3.00 -0.22 -2.23
N GLY A 595 3.34 -1.15 -1.34
CA GLY A 595 2.53 -2.30 -0.99
C GLY A 595 3.28 -3.20 -0.03
N THR A 596 3.32 -4.51 -0.30
CA THR A 596 3.91 -5.48 0.65
C THR A 596 5.41 -5.67 0.42
N MET A 597 6.18 -5.52 1.49
CA MET A 597 7.60 -5.84 1.56
C MET A 597 7.81 -7.13 2.38
N ALA A 598 8.22 -8.21 1.74
CA ALA A 598 8.61 -9.46 2.36
C ALA A 598 10.14 -9.67 2.19
N GLY A 599 10.89 -9.57 3.28
CA GLY A 599 12.34 -9.74 3.29
C GLY A 599 13.10 -8.58 3.96
N LEU A 600 14.14 -8.07 3.31
CA LEU A 600 15.06 -7.07 3.85
C LEU A 600 14.95 -5.72 3.12
N GLN A 601 14.73 -4.62 3.85
CA GLN A 601 14.78 -3.27 3.30
C GLN A 601 15.80 -2.43 4.08
N ALA A 602 16.91 -2.03 3.44
CA ALA A 602 18.03 -1.37 4.10
C ALA A 602 18.42 -0.05 3.43
N ALA A 603 18.41 1.05 4.17
CA ALA A 603 18.72 2.39 3.66
C ALA A 603 19.57 3.22 4.62
N GLY A 604 20.30 4.22 4.11
CA GLY A 604 21.01 5.16 4.97
C GLY A 604 20.09 6.17 5.66
N ILE A 605 19.02 6.63 5.00
CA ILE A 605 18.10 7.63 5.57
C ILE A 605 16.77 7.01 5.96
N PHE A 606 16.02 6.46 4.99
CA PHE A 606 14.68 5.95 5.29
C PHE A 606 14.23 4.78 4.42
N ASN A 607 13.30 3.98 4.97
CA ASN A 607 12.57 2.95 4.23
C ASN A 607 11.07 3.14 4.41
N ILE A 608 10.30 2.87 3.35
CA ILE A 608 8.83 2.89 3.36
C ILE A 608 8.30 1.58 2.76
N ALA A 609 7.36 0.96 3.46
CA ALA A 609 6.50 -0.10 2.95
C ALA A 609 5.04 0.28 3.22
N ASP A 610 4.31 0.72 2.19
CA ASP A 610 2.98 1.33 2.38
C ASP A 610 1.94 0.32 2.90
N GLY A 611 2.12 -0.97 2.65
CA GLY A 611 1.25 -2.04 3.14
C GLY A 611 1.86 -2.85 4.29
N TYR A 612 2.11 -4.13 4.02
CA TYR A 612 2.62 -5.09 4.99
C TYR A 612 4.15 -5.19 4.92
N LEU A 613 4.80 -5.21 6.08
CA LEU A 613 6.20 -5.58 6.23
C LEU A 613 6.29 -6.97 6.88
N HIS A 614 6.80 -7.95 6.15
CA HIS A 614 7.18 -9.27 6.65
C HIS A 614 8.70 -9.42 6.60
N GLY A 615 9.40 -9.09 7.68
CA GLY A 615 10.86 -9.19 7.73
C GLY A 615 11.53 -8.02 8.44
N LEU A 616 12.64 -7.52 7.87
CA LEU A 616 13.49 -6.52 8.51
C LEU A 616 13.57 -5.23 7.69
N GLN A 617 13.31 -4.11 8.36
CA GLN A 617 13.42 -2.77 7.79
C GLN A 617 14.41 -1.94 8.62
N ALA A 618 15.56 -1.57 8.04
CA ALA A 618 16.63 -0.88 8.74
C ALA A 618 17.05 0.42 8.03
N ALA A 619 16.98 1.54 8.74
CA ALA A 619 17.33 2.86 8.24
C ALA A 619 18.05 3.70 9.29
N GLY A 620 18.91 4.62 8.87
CA GLY A 620 19.61 5.51 9.79
C GLY A 620 18.69 6.50 10.51
N ILE A 621 17.63 7.00 9.85
CA ILE A 621 16.71 7.98 10.47
C ILE A 621 15.36 7.34 10.75
N PHE A 622 14.60 6.95 9.74
CA PHE A 622 13.24 6.47 9.97
C PHE A 622 12.78 5.31 9.10
N ASN A 623 11.91 4.49 9.67
CA ASN A 623 11.23 3.38 9.00
C ASN A 623 9.72 3.54 9.13
N VAL A 624 8.98 3.31 8.05
CA VAL A 624 7.50 3.40 8.04
C VAL A 624 6.91 2.14 7.41
N ALA A 625 5.94 1.54 8.10
CA ALA A 625 5.05 0.51 7.56
C ALA A 625 3.71 0.46 8.31
N GLN A 626 2.63 0.04 7.67
CA GLN A 626 1.32 -0.05 8.36
C GLN A 626 1.21 -1.32 9.21
N ASN A 627 1.41 -2.50 8.61
CA ASN A 627 1.30 -3.77 9.30
C ASN A 627 2.63 -4.49 9.32
N ILE A 628 3.20 -4.73 10.50
CA ILE A 628 4.56 -5.23 10.64
C ILE A 628 4.52 -6.61 11.30
N ASN A 629 5.11 -7.59 10.64
CA ASN A 629 5.50 -8.87 11.21
C ASN A 629 7.02 -9.00 11.05
N GLY A 630 7.76 -8.59 12.08
CA GLY A 630 9.22 -8.56 12.03
C GLY A 630 9.87 -7.43 12.82
N ILE A 631 10.96 -6.87 12.28
CA ILE A 631 11.84 -5.93 12.98
C ILE A 631 11.95 -4.61 12.21
N GLN A 632 11.74 -3.50 12.90
CA GLN A 632 12.15 -2.17 12.43
C GLN A 632 13.32 -1.64 13.27
N ALA A 633 14.36 -1.13 12.62
CA ALA A 633 15.55 -0.59 13.28
C ALA A 633 15.96 0.76 12.68
N GLY A 634 15.89 1.82 13.48
CA GLY A 634 16.24 3.19 13.07
C GLY A 634 15.99 4.17 14.20
N LEU A 635 16.41 5.43 14.08
CA LEU A 635 16.19 6.40 15.16
C LEU A 635 14.69 6.59 15.48
N ILE A 636 13.85 6.56 14.45
CA ILE A 636 12.39 6.71 14.53
C ILE A 636 11.73 5.55 13.78
N ASN A 637 10.91 4.74 14.45
CA ASN A 637 10.14 3.68 13.79
C ASN A 637 8.65 3.98 13.90
N VAL A 638 7.95 3.94 12.77
CA VAL A 638 6.50 4.19 12.68
C VAL A 638 5.80 2.93 12.15
N GLY A 639 4.83 2.45 12.93
CA GLY A 639 4.01 1.28 12.66
C GLY A 639 2.52 1.56 12.86
N GLY A 640 1.63 0.82 12.23
CA GLY A 640 0.24 0.68 12.67
C GLY A 640 0.15 -0.44 13.71
N ILE A 641 0.02 -1.69 13.23
CA ILE A 641 0.02 -2.90 14.06
C ILE A 641 1.37 -3.61 13.94
N VAL A 642 2.05 -3.81 15.06
CA VAL A 642 3.38 -4.44 15.10
C VAL A 642 3.33 -5.78 15.83
N ASN A 643 3.65 -6.86 15.13
CA ASN A 643 3.93 -8.18 15.68
C ASN A 643 5.43 -8.43 15.56
N GLY A 644 6.21 -8.05 16.58
CA GLY A 644 7.66 -8.13 16.53
C GLY A 644 8.37 -7.04 17.33
N MET A 645 9.42 -6.45 16.76
CA MET A 645 10.31 -5.53 17.47
C MET A 645 10.45 -4.19 16.75
N GLN A 646 10.47 -3.11 17.54
CA GLN A 646 10.91 -1.80 17.06
C GLN A 646 12.13 -1.38 17.90
N ILE A 647 13.22 -1.02 17.25
CA ILE A 647 14.48 -0.63 17.89
C ILE A 647 14.82 0.77 17.43
N GLY A 648 14.70 1.75 18.32
CA GLY A 648 14.95 3.15 17.99
C GLY A 648 14.98 4.08 19.18
N LEU A 649 15.32 5.35 18.98
CA LEU A 649 15.14 6.35 20.04
C LEU A 649 13.66 6.60 20.30
N ILE A 650 12.87 6.62 19.23
CA ILE A 650 11.43 6.87 19.25
C ILE A 650 10.73 5.76 18.46
N ASN A 651 9.78 5.09 19.10
CA ASN A 651 8.91 4.11 18.46
C ASN A 651 7.47 4.61 18.53
N ILE A 652 6.76 4.65 17.40
CA ILE A 652 5.37 5.08 17.31
C ILE A 652 4.57 3.94 16.69
N ASN A 653 3.50 3.53 17.36
CA ASN A 653 2.58 2.52 16.85
C ASN A 653 1.15 2.70 17.38
N GLU A 654 0.18 2.11 16.70
CA GLU A 654 -1.18 1.99 17.23
C GLU A 654 -1.27 0.86 18.25
N ASP A 655 -0.73 -0.31 17.90
CA ASP A 655 -0.61 -1.46 18.79
C ASP A 655 0.66 -2.25 18.50
N ILE A 656 1.26 -2.82 19.55
CA ILE A 656 2.46 -3.65 19.42
C ILE A 656 2.35 -4.89 20.32
N ASN A 657 2.31 -6.04 19.66
CA ASN A 657 2.47 -7.36 20.26
C ASN A 657 3.95 -7.75 20.17
N GLY A 658 4.77 -7.18 21.07
CA GLY A 658 6.19 -7.48 21.11
C GLY A 658 7.02 -6.46 21.88
N LEU A 659 8.27 -6.27 21.45
CA LEU A 659 9.29 -5.50 22.17
C LEU A 659 9.59 -4.17 21.48
N PRO A 660 9.09 -3.04 22.01
CA PRO A 660 9.57 -1.72 21.62
C PRO A 660 10.78 -1.36 22.48
N LEU A 661 11.98 -1.39 21.91
CA LEU A 661 13.21 -0.92 22.56
C LEU A 661 13.48 0.52 22.14
N GLY A 662 13.48 1.44 23.11
CA GLY A 662 13.78 2.84 22.84
C GLY A 662 13.65 3.78 24.02
N LEU A 663 14.07 5.04 23.84
CA LEU A 663 13.92 6.03 24.92
C LEU A 663 12.45 6.38 25.14
N ILE A 664 11.69 6.52 24.05
CA ILE A 664 10.28 6.85 24.08
C ILE A 664 9.52 5.92 23.15
N THR A 665 8.47 5.29 23.65
CA THR A 665 7.51 4.52 22.85
C THR A 665 6.11 5.10 23.01
N ILE A 666 5.50 5.52 21.91
CA ILE A 666 4.12 6.02 21.88
C ILE A 666 3.27 4.92 21.26
N SER A 667 2.47 4.26 22.07
CA SER A 667 1.57 3.19 21.66
C SER A 667 0.15 3.48 22.18
N LYS A 668 -0.86 3.52 21.31
CA LYS A 668 -2.24 3.90 21.69
C LYS A 668 -2.82 3.02 22.79
N ASN A 669 -2.49 1.72 22.76
CA ASN A 669 -2.94 0.74 23.75
C ASN A 669 -1.80 0.29 24.70
N GLY A 670 -0.69 1.03 24.75
CA GLY A 670 0.51 0.68 25.48
C GLY A 670 0.59 1.23 26.90
N ILE A 671 1.77 1.10 27.50
CA ILE A 671 2.08 1.72 28.80
C ILE A 671 2.60 3.14 28.54
N MET A 672 1.99 4.14 29.19
CA MET A 672 2.49 5.51 29.28
C MET A 672 2.25 6.02 30.69
N ASP A 673 3.15 5.70 31.62
CA ASP A 673 3.00 6.06 33.02
C ASP A 673 4.01 7.14 33.41
N PHE A 674 3.54 8.16 34.13
CA PHE A 674 4.40 9.11 34.83
C PHE A 674 4.27 8.90 36.33
N GLY A 675 5.38 8.70 37.04
CA GLY A 675 5.34 8.29 38.45
C GLY A 675 6.41 8.89 39.32
N GLY A 676 6.08 9.07 40.59
CA GLY A 676 7.02 9.44 41.65
C GLY A 676 7.03 8.41 42.77
N TRP A 677 8.20 8.11 43.33
CA TRP A 677 8.33 7.20 44.47
C TRP A 677 9.42 7.65 45.43
N TYR A 678 9.25 7.25 46.69
CA TYR A 678 10.24 7.46 47.74
C TYR A 678 10.87 6.12 48.09
N GLU A 679 12.19 6.09 48.17
CA GLU A 679 12.98 4.92 48.59
C GLU A 679 13.55 5.17 50.00
N ASN A 680 13.64 4.12 50.81
CA ASN A 680 14.15 4.21 52.18
C ASN A 680 15.64 4.61 52.30
N SER A 681 16.36 4.74 51.17
CA SER A 681 17.68 5.39 51.09
C SER A 681 17.63 6.91 51.28
N GLY A 682 16.44 7.51 51.32
CA GLY A 682 16.25 8.95 51.41
C GLY A 682 16.20 9.67 50.06
N PHE A 683 16.06 8.93 48.96
CA PHE A 683 15.88 9.51 47.62
C PHE A 683 14.41 9.55 47.23
N PHE A 684 14.01 10.70 46.68
CA PHE A 684 12.77 10.81 45.93
C PHE A 684 13.10 10.68 44.45
N TYR A 685 12.29 9.89 43.75
CA TYR A 685 12.43 9.60 42.35
C TYR A 685 11.22 10.09 41.58
N THR A 686 11.45 10.48 40.33
CA THR A 686 10.41 10.72 39.35
C THR A 686 10.85 10.17 37.99
N GLY A 687 9.91 9.63 37.22
CA GLY A 687 10.25 8.97 35.96
C GLY A 687 9.06 8.67 35.08
N ILE A 688 9.37 8.17 33.90
CA ILE A 688 8.44 7.83 32.84
C ILE A 688 8.64 6.38 32.40
N GLN A 689 7.54 5.65 32.24
CA GLN A 689 7.49 4.32 31.63
C GLN A 689 6.75 4.43 30.30
N THR A 690 7.34 3.95 29.21
CA THR A 690 6.73 3.97 27.87
C THR A 690 6.92 2.65 27.15
N GLY A 691 5.89 2.06 26.55
CA GLY A 691 6.03 0.79 25.85
C GLY A 691 4.74 0.11 25.41
N SER A 692 4.81 -1.20 25.19
CA SER A 692 3.69 -2.07 24.86
C SER A 692 2.84 -2.40 26.09
N LYS A 693 1.80 -3.22 25.93
CA LYS A 693 0.93 -3.68 27.04
C LYS A 693 1.70 -4.45 28.13
N ASN A 694 2.78 -5.13 27.74
CA ASN A 694 3.52 -6.05 28.61
C ASN A 694 4.99 -5.70 28.78
N PHE A 695 5.54 -4.79 27.96
CA PHE A 695 6.94 -4.40 28.03
C PHE A 695 7.07 -2.89 27.98
N TYR A 696 7.98 -2.34 28.77
CA TYR A 696 8.20 -0.91 28.82
C TYR A 696 9.68 -0.57 28.89
N ASN A 697 10.02 0.58 28.32
CA ASN A 697 11.24 1.31 28.59
C ASN A 697 10.97 2.25 29.76
N PHE A 698 11.98 2.47 30.57
CA PHE A 698 11.87 3.24 31.80
C PHE A 698 13.04 4.19 31.93
N ALA A 699 12.75 5.46 32.23
CA ALA A 699 13.76 6.48 32.50
C ALA A 699 13.36 7.29 33.73
N TYR A 700 14.34 7.65 34.56
CA TYR A 700 14.08 8.36 35.80
C TYR A 700 15.23 9.24 36.24
N VAL A 701 14.88 10.19 37.10
CA VAL A 701 15.81 11.01 37.88
C VAL A 701 15.44 10.95 39.35
N ALA A 702 16.43 11.10 40.23
CA ALA A 702 16.26 11.06 41.67
C ALA A 702 17.10 12.12 42.36
N PHE A 703 16.57 12.64 43.46
CA PHE A 703 17.24 13.62 44.31
C PHE A 703 17.08 13.22 45.78
N PRO A 704 18.12 13.45 46.61
CA PRO A 704 18.03 13.16 48.03
C PRO A 704 17.09 14.14 48.72
N THR A 705 16.31 13.69 49.69
CA THR A 705 15.40 14.56 50.45
C THR A 705 16.09 15.28 51.60
N ASN A 706 17.26 14.80 52.04
CA ASN A 706 17.94 15.26 53.26
C ASN A 706 19.44 15.59 53.08
N ALA A 707 19.95 15.80 51.85
CA ALA A 707 21.37 16.09 51.61
C ALA A 707 21.65 17.60 51.41
N PRO A 708 22.77 18.15 51.94
CA PRO A 708 23.16 19.55 51.75
C PRO A 708 23.79 19.84 50.37
N GLU A 709 24.23 18.81 49.64
CA GLU A 709 24.87 18.91 48.32
C GLU A 709 23.87 18.74 47.18
N SER A 710 24.15 19.32 46.01
CA SER A 710 23.34 19.11 44.80
C SER A 710 23.70 17.76 44.17
N VAL A 711 23.04 16.71 44.65
CA VAL A 711 23.19 15.33 44.17
C VAL A 711 22.02 14.97 43.25
N LEU A 712 22.32 14.40 42.09
CA LEU A 712 21.34 13.91 41.13
C LEU A 712 21.68 12.47 40.76
N ALA A 713 20.70 11.58 40.83
CA ALA A 713 20.80 10.27 40.21
C ALA A 713 19.93 10.23 38.95
N ALA A 714 20.38 9.50 37.94
CA ALA A 714 19.60 9.26 36.73
C ALA A 714 19.75 7.80 36.30
N GLY A 715 18.74 7.26 35.64
CA GLY A 715 18.80 5.89 35.15
C GLY A 715 17.87 5.64 33.97
N ILE A 716 18.23 4.62 33.19
CA ILE A 716 17.45 4.10 32.07
C ILE A 716 17.38 2.58 32.16
N GLY A 717 16.30 1.99 31.69
CA GLY A 717 16.08 0.55 31.80
C GLY A 717 14.91 0.04 30.98
N VAL A 718 14.68 -1.25 31.11
CA VAL A 718 13.59 -2.00 30.48
C VAL A 718 12.88 -2.83 31.53
N GLY A 719 11.60 -3.08 31.33
CA GLY A 719 10.82 -3.90 32.24
C GLY A 719 9.65 -4.61 31.57
N ALA A 720 9.10 -5.56 32.31
CA ALA A 720 7.93 -6.32 31.94
C ALA A 720 6.82 -6.08 32.96
N ARG A 721 5.58 -5.99 32.46
CA ARG A 721 4.36 -5.83 33.25
C ARG A 721 3.40 -6.99 33.00
N ILE A 722 2.96 -7.59 34.09
CA ILE A 722 1.87 -8.57 34.10
C ILE A 722 0.63 -7.86 34.67
N ASN A 723 -0.40 -7.68 33.85
CA ASN A 723 -1.66 -7.05 34.27
C ASN A 723 -2.67 -8.11 34.75
N LEU A 724 -3.19 -7.95 35.97
CA LEU A 724 -4.20 -8.80 36.63
C LEU A 724 -5.40 -7.95 37.09
N ARG A 725 -6.25 -7.55 36.13
CA ARG A 725 -7.40 -6.65 36.36
C ARG A 725 -6.98 -5.33 37.05
N ALA A 726 -7.27 -5.19 38.34
CA ALA A 726 -6.93 -4.02 39.15
C ALA A 726 -5.47 -4.03 39.62
N PHE A 727 -4.81 -5.18 39.62
CA PHE A 727 -3.42 -5.33 40.04
C PHE A 727 -2.49 -5.43 38.84
N TYR A 728 -1.23 -5.06 39.03
CA TYR A 728 -0.15 -5.46 38.13
C TYR A 728 1.12 -5.80 38.91
N PHE A 729 1.99 -6.57 38.26
CA PHE A 729 3.34 -6.84 38.73
C PHE A 729 4.33 -6.36 37.68
N ASP A 730 5.30 -5.57 38.11
CA ASP A 730 6.38 -5.03 37.30
C ASP A 730 7.70 -5.68 37.73
N LEU A 731 8.50 -6.12 36.76
CA LEU A 731 9.89 -6.51 36.91
C LEU A 731 10.71 -5.65 35.95
N ASP A 732 11.63 -4.84 36.47
CA ASP A 732 12.51 -4.03 35.64
C ASP A 732 13.98 -4.17 36.00
N ALA A 733 14.83 -3.96 35.00
CA ALA A 733 16.26 -3.84 35.09
C ALA A 733 16.67 -2.48 34.52
N SER A 734 17.49 -1.76 35.26
CA SER A 734 18.01 -0.45 34.86
C SER A 734 19.49 -0.32 35.16
N VAL A 735 20.12 0.62 34.46
CA VAL A 735 21.43 1.13 34.84
C VAL A 735 21.23 2.54 35.36
N LYS A 736 21.89 2.86 36.47
CA LYS A 736 21.80 4.19 37.06
C LYS A 736 23.16 4.73 37.46
N ASN A 737 23.27 6.04 37.51
CA ASN A 737 24.46 6.76 37.91
C ASN A 737 24.11 7.83 38.94
N VAL A 738 25.13 8.31 39.65
CA VAL A 738 25.02 9.45 40.57
C VAL A 738 26.01 10.52 40.15
N ALA A 739 25.56 11.76 40.09
CA ALA A 739 26.37 12.93 39.86
C ALA A 739 26.25 13.87 41.07
N VAL A 740 27.39 14.39 41.52
CA VAL A 740 27.47 15.40 42.58
C VAL A 740 27.98 16.69 41.95
N GLY A 741 27.34 17.81 42.27
CA GLY A 741 27.73 19.12 41.77
C GLY A 741 27.63 20.20 42.84
N ASN A 742 28.29 21.33 42.60
CA ASN A 742 28.16 22.53 43.44
C ASN A 742 26.77 23.16 43.33
N ASP A 743 26.08 22.92 42.20
CA ASP A 743 24.68 23.24 41.95
C ASP A 743 24.04 22.15 41.08
N TYR A 744 22.71 22.19 40.91
CA TYR A 744 21.98 21.23 40.09
C TYR A 744 22.33 21.31 38.59
N GLY A 745 22.74 22.47 38.09
CA GLY A 745 23.17 22.61 36.69
C GLY A 745 24.48 21.86 36.42
N ALA A 746 25.43 21.97 37.35
CA ALA A 746 26.67 21.21 37.36
C ALA A 746 26.37 19.70 37.50
N ALA A 747 25.48 19.28 38.40
CA ALA A 747 25.11 17.88 38.57
C ALA A 747 24.47 17.28 37.29
N ILE A 748 23.58 18.02 36.62
CA ILE A 748 23.00 17.62 35.32
C ILE A 748 24.11 17.48 34.28
N LYS A 749 25.00 18.48 34.17
CA LYS A 749 26.11 18.43 33.23
C LYS A 749 26.98 17.20 33.48
N HIS A 750 27.31 16.92 34.75
CA HIS A 750 28.10 15.76 35.13
C HIS A 750 27.42 14.44 34.76
N THR A 751 26.10 14.33 34.90
CA THR A 751 25.32 13.12 34.54
C THR A 751 25.54 12.64 33.10
N PHE A 752 25.87 13.54 32.16
CA PHE A 752 26.10 13.21 30.74
C PHE A 752 27.57 13.28 30.31
N THR A 753 28.53 13.27 31.23
CA THR A 753 29.98 13.27 30.92
C THR A 753 30.57 11.86 30.84
N ALA A 754 31.65 11.69 30.07
CA ALA A 754 32.31 10.39 29.87
C ALA A 754 32.87 9.77 31.17
N ASP A 755 33.23 10.61 32.15
CA ASP A 755 33.73 10.17 33.47
C ASP A 755 32.68 9.40 34.28
N VAL A 756 31.39 9.51 33.92
CA VAL A 756 30.28 8.80 34.56
C VAL A 756 30.27 7.31 34.25
N LEU A 757 30.89 6.85 33.15
CA LEU A 757 30.84 5.44 32.74
C LEU A 757 31.38 4.49 33.82
N ASN A 758 32.33 4.94 34.66
CA ASN A 758 32.89 4.17 35.77
C ASN A 758 32.01 4.20 37.05
N SER A 759 30.97 5.03 37.06
CA SER A 759 30.02 5.24 38.16
C SER A 759 28.59 4.84 37.78
N ILE A 760 28.43 4.06 36.71
CA ILE A 760 27.19 3.37 36.36
C ILE A 760 27.14 2.04 37.11
N TYR A 761 26.01 1.74 37.72
CA TYR A 761 25.80 0.47 38.41
C TYR A 761 24.42 -0.13 38.06
N PRO A 762 24.32 -1.47 37.97
CA PRO A 762 23.05 -2.13 37.69
C PRO A 762 22.06 -1.99 38.85
N ASN A 763 20.78 -1.97 38.50
CA ASN A 763 19.67 -1.98 39.43
C ASN A 763 18.58 -2.90 38.87
N ALA A 764 17.93 -3.66 39.75
CA ALA A 764 16.71 -4.38 39.41
C ALA A 764 15.59 -3.98 40.37
N ARG A 765 14.35 -3.92 39.91
CA ARG A 765 13.19 -3.68 40.77
C ARG A 765 12.09 -4.69 40.52
N ILE A 766 11.45 -5.08 41.61
CA ILE A 766 10.24 -5.88 41.62
C ILE A 766 9.18 -5.05 42.31
N SER A 767 8.04 -4.81 41.66
CA SER A 767 6.96 -4.03 42.27
C SER A 767 5.58 -4.56 41.94
N ALA A 768 4.65 -4.24 42.84
CA ALA A 768 3.24 -4.49 42.66
C ALA A 768 2.48 -3.16 42.68
N GLY A 769 1.51 -3.01 41.78
CA GLY A 769 0.67 -1.83 41.67
C GLY A 769 -0.81 -2.16 41.77
N LEU A 770 -1.58 -1.24 42.36
CA LEU A 770 -3.04 -1.26 42.45
C LEU A 770 -3.60 -0.03 41.73
N LYS A 771 -4.36 -0.27 40.65
CA LYS A 771 -5.10 0.75 39.90
C LYS A 771 -6.32 1.18 40.71
N LEU A 772 -6.26 2.35 41.34
CA LEU A 772 -7.38 2.88 42.13
C LEU A 772 -8.49 3.45 41.25
N PHE A 773 -8.07 4.17 40.19
CA PHE A 773 -8.94 4.74 39.17
C PHE A 773 -8.31 4.50 37.79
N LYS A 774 -8.98 4.91 36.70
CA LYS A 774 -8.42 4.81 35.34
C LYS A 774 -7.04 5.49 35.23
N VAL A 775 -6.87 6.62 35.93
CA VAL A 775 -5.71 7.50 35.78
C VAL A 775 -4.70 7.37 36.93
N LEU A 776 -5.09 6.88 38.12
CA LEU A 776 -4.21 6.89 39.30
C LEU A 776 -3.94 5.48 39.85
N THR A 777 -2.67 5.21 40.11
CA THR A 777 -2.16 3.94 40.64
C THR A 777 -1.27 4.18 41.85
N ILE A 778 -1.42 3.35 42.90
CA ILE A 778 -0.44 3.23 43.99
C ILE A 778 0.42 1.99 43.73
N TYR A 779 1.73 2.10 43.95
CA TYR A 779 2.64 0.97 43.77
C TYR A 779 3.77 0.99 44.81
N GLY A 780 4.37 -0.16 45.04
CA GLY A 780 5.50 -0.31 45.93
C GLY A 780 6.21 -1.64 45.70
N GLY A 781 7.43 -1.74 46.21
CA GLY A 781 8.26 -2.90 45.94
C GLY A 781 9.65 -2.81 46.52
N MET A 782 10.52 -3.66 45.96
CA MET A 782 11.92 -3.73 46.31
C MET A 782 12.80 -3.30 45.14
N SER A 783 13.82 -2.52 45.46
CA SER A 783 14.89 -2.10 44.57
C SER A 783 16.19 -2.78 45.00
N LEU A 784 16.91 -3.35 44.06
CA LEU A 784 18.12 -4.15 44.28
C LEU A 784 19.28 -3.45 43.59
N ASP A 785 20.04 -2.66 44.35
CA ASP A 785 21.22 -1.97 43.83
C ASP A 785 22.43 -2.90 43.84
N MET A 786 23.11 -3.00 42.71
CA MET A 786 24.18 -3.99 42.52
C MET A 786 25.53 -3.31 42.38
N HIS A 787 26.52 -3.78 43.15
CA HIS A 787 27.92 -3.41 42.99
C HIS A 787 28.71 -4.61 42.48
N LEU A 788 29.54 -4.38 41.46
CA LEU A 788 30.42 -5.38 40.86
C LEU A 788 31.86 -4.99 41.19
N PRO A 789 32.48 -5.60 42.23
CA PRO A 789 33.83 -5.27 42.65
C PRO A 789 34.84 -5.38 41.51
N GLY A 790 35.64 -4.33 41.30
CA GLY A 790 36.62 -4.24 40.21
C GLY A 790 36.06 -3.80 38.85
N ILE A 791 34.73 -3.69 38.68
CA ILE A 791 34.08 -3.20 37.46
C ILE A 791 33.39 -1.85 37.71
N THR A 792 32.60 -1.73 38.78
CA THR A 792 31.88 -0.50 39.10
C THR A 792 32.46 0.17 40.35
N ASN A 793 32.36 1.50 40.45
CA ASN A 793 32.70 2.20 41.68
C ASN A 793 31.60 2.04 42.73
N ARG A 794 32.00 1.97 44.01
CA ARG A 794 31.04 1.95 45.12
C ARG A 794 30.44 3.35 45.33
N SER A 795 29.13 3.43 45.52
CA SER A 795 28.42 4.68 45.80
C SER A 795 28.07 4.77 47.29
N GLU A 796 28.48 5.85 47.95
CA GLU A 796 28.13 6.11 49.36
C GLU A 796 26.62 6.36 49.58
N TYR A 797 25.90 6.70 48.52
CA TYR A 797 24.45 6.95 48.55
C TYR A 797 23.65 5.67 48.36
N PHE A 798 24.12 4.76 47.51
CA PHE A 798 23.34 3.59 47.09
C PHE A 798 23.85 2.25 47.61
N HIS A 799 25.12 2.14 48.02
CA HIS A 799 25.75 0.92 48.54
C HIS A 799 26.10 1.06 50.04
N ASN A 800 25.13 1.56 50.82
CA ASN A 800 25.26 1.94 52.23
C ASN A 800 24.48 1.06 53.21
N SER A 801 23.95 -0.09 52.78
CA SER A 801 23.25 -1.01 53.68
C SER A 801 24.23 -1.69 54.65
N ASP A 802 23.84 -1.81 55.91
CA ASP A 802 24.64 -2.49 56.94
C ASP A 802 24.83 -4.00 56.67
N GLU A 803 23.94 -4.64 55.90
CA GLU A 803 24.00 -6.05 55.52
C GLU A 803 23.75 -6.27 54.00
N PRO A 804 24.77 -6.10 53.13
CA PRO A 804 24.63 -6.45 51.71
C PRO A 804 24.53 -7.97 51.53
N LEU A 805 23.74 -8.42 50.55
CA LEU A 805 23.76 -9.80 50.10
C LEU A 805 24.95 -9.98 49.15
N VAL A 806 25.97 -10.73 49.58
CA VAL A 806 27.20 -10.94 48.80
C VAL A 806 27.18 -12.32 48.15
N ILE A 807 27.32 -12.36 46.83
CA ILE A 807 27.59 -13.60 46.10
C ILE A 807 29.11 -13.74 45.99
N HIS A 808 29.64 -14.86 46.47
CA HIS A 808 31.08 -15.15 46.49
C HIS A 808 31.49 -16.08 45.36
N ASN A 809 32.73 -15.93 44.89
CA ASN A 809 33.37 -16.93 44.04
C ASN A 809 33.65 -18.22 44.83
N LEU A 810 33.21 -19.37 44.31
CA LEU A 810 33.38 -20.69 44.92
C LEU A 810 34.86 -21.13 45.06
N GLU A 811 35.78 -20.58 44.26
CA GLU A 811 37.20 -20.98 44.28
C GLU A 811 38.06 -20.16 45.27
N ASN A 812 37.80 -18.85 45.43
CA ASN A 812 38.69 -17.94 46.18
C ASN A 812 38.02 -17.11 47.29
N GLY A 813 36.69 -17.13 47.44
CA GLY A 813 35.97 -16.40 48.51
C GLY A 813 35.83 -14.88 48.31
N ASP A 814 36.42 -14.30 47.26
CA ASP A 814 36.22 -12.90 46.91
C ASP A 814 34.76 -12.66 46.46
N GLY A 815 34.16 -11.54 46.89
CA GLY A 815 32.81 -11.12 46.51
C GLY A 815 32.76 -10.71 45.04
N ILE A 816 31.90 -11.35 44.24
CA ILE A 816 31.74 -11.06 42.81
C ILE A 816 30.54 -10.12 42.53
N LEU A 817 29.58 -10.05 43.44
CA LEU A 817 28.40 -9.19 43.35
C LEU A 817 27.89 -8.87 44.76
N GLU A 818 27.78 -7.59 45.08
CA GLU A 818 27.08 -7.12 46.29
C GLU A 818 25.71 -6.58 45.89
N ILE A 819 24.65 -7.03 46.57
CA ILE A 819 23.28 -6.59 46.35
C ILE A 819 22.79 -5.84 47.59
N HIS A 820 22.32 -4.62 47.39
CA HIS A 820 21.81 -3.72 48.42
C HIS A 820 20.29 -3.54 48.26
N PRO A 821 19.47 -4.33 48.99
CA PRO A 821 18.02 -4.28 48.87
C PRO A 821 17.43 -3.06 49.57
N LYS A 822 16.41 -2.46 48.95
CA LYS A 822 15.73 -1.25 49.42
C LYS A 822 14.24 -1.33 49.18
N TRP A 823 13.47 -0.68 50.05
CA TRP A 823 12.02 -0.61 49.92
C TRP A 823 11.60 0.74 49.37
N PHE A 824 10.60 0.73 48.49
CA PHE A 824 10.02 1.95 47.96
C PHE A 824 8.50 1.89 47.86
N GLY A 825 7.88 3.08 47.87
CA GLY A 825 6.45 3.27 47.64
C GLY A 825 6.19 4.57 46.89
N GLY A 826 5.18 4.57 46.03
CA GLY A 826 4.92 5.70 45.14
C GLY A 826 3.53 5.72 44.51
N LEU A 827 3.35 6.75 43.67
CA LEU A 827 2.15 7.00 42.89
C LEU A 827 2.50 7.11 41.41
N LYS A 828 1.63 6.60 40.53
CA LYS A 828 1.72 6.81 39.08
C LYS A 828 0.42 7.35 38.50
N ILE A 829 0.57 8.17 37.48
CA ILE A 829 -0.49 8.62 36.58
C ILE A 829 -0.37 7.80 35.30
N ASN A 830 -1.42 7.07 34.94
CA ASN A 830 -1.51 6.35 33.66
C ASN A 830 -2.16 7.31 32.65
N LEU A 831 -1.49 7.57 31.53
CA LEU A 831 -1.94 8.48 30.47
C LEU A 831 -2.61 7.74 29.32
#